data_AF-A0A444X9G2-F1
#
_entry.id   AF-A0A444X9G2-F1
#
_cell.length_a   1.000
_cell.length_b   1.000
_cell.length_c   1.000
_cell.angle_alpha   90.00
_cell.angle_beta   90.00
_cell.angle_gamma   90.00
#
_symmetry.space_group_name_H-M   'P 1'
#
loop_
_entity.id
_entity.type
_entity.pdbx_description
1 polymer ?
#
loop_
_entity_poly.entity_id
_entity_poly.type
_entity_poly.pdbx_seq_one_letter_code
_entity_poly.pdbx_strand_id
1 'polypeptide(L)'
;MATKSHRFHDGTNHSRDRIVGEVVKLVNGDSTMELRIVEISGFRSSKISSKKLRQPRARADRRLPPPLSHLNRMKRGPIPDDDDDDTVARKGKVVTTTEGWPELLRCTTTKPPPILLDELIAEILLRIPARSLVRLRNSVCSSWRTLISSSQFAKDHLRRSMAMDPALTHPRIAYNSTWHSYPTIGVFSVRSVFENRPHEPTKVVGYEGRRYLRMIGTCNGLLCLHDKQREDGLLSPRAMLWNPCTGFTSQPLEIGGIFSVCGFGYDHVNDKYKLFVIVEKKSGESFTRIFTFGPKSTWRTIQDFPYRLHDPNNKTILLAPVGLFVSGTGTLNWLLCSSRTSFVAVLSLDLVKETYSQISLPSRDSDDSLRVFPQLATLRGCLAVCYETKKTHWTLWMMKEYGVPQSWTKLAIIPHHPLLLDPPRNFSLVPVYMLKNDVLLVISPSCKFVLCNLNDGSIDFPNIDSSGDGMTQLRPLSRGVGGRTYHIYYESLVSPSHFGLPTCSSEMRSGFWSSKISSKKLRQPRARADRRLPPPLSHLNRMKRGPIPDDDNDDTVARKGKVVTTTEGWPELLRCTTTKPPPILLDELIAEILLRIPARSLVRLRNSVCSSWRTLISSSQFAKDHLRRSMAVDPALTHPRIAYYSFWHSYPTIGVFSVRSVFENHPHEPTKVVAYEGRRHLRMIGSCNGLLCLHDKQRKDGLLGPRAMLWNPCTGFTSQPLEIGGIFRVCGFGYDHVNDKYKLFVIVENKSGESFTRIFTFGPKSTWRTIQDFPYRLHDPNNKAILLAPVGLFVSGTGTLNWLLCSSRTSFVAVLSLDLVKETYSQISLPSRDSDDALRVFPHLSILRGCLAVCYETKKTHWTLWMMKEYGVPQSWTKLAIIPHHPLLVDAPRNFSLEPVYMLKNDVLLVISPSCKFVLCNLNDGNIDFPNIDSSGDGMTQLRPLSRGAGGRSFHIYHESLVSPSHFGLPTCSSQMRLFKPSL
;
A
#
# COMPACT_ATOMS: atom_id res chain seq x y z
N MET A 1 -5.53 -67.36 -41.88
CA MET A 1 -4.27 -68.07 -42.20
C MET A 1 -3.31 -67.73 -41.06
N ALA A 2 -2.78 -68.66 -40.27
CA ALA A 2 -1.84 -69.75 -40.60
C ALA A 2 -0.43 -69.20 -40.92
N THR A 3 0.69 -69.66 -40.32
CA THR A 3 0.91 -70.72 -39.32
C THR A 3 2.29 -70.58 -38.62
N LYS A 4 2.54 -71.37 -37.55
CA LYS A 4 3.78 -72.11 -37.12
C LYS A 4 5.14 -71.84 -37.85
N SER A 5 6.34 -72.04 -37.26
CA SER A 5 6.83 -72.33 -35.87
C SER A 5 8.35 -72.64 -35.88
N HIS A 6 9.07 -72.50 -34.74
CA HIS A 6 10.15 -73.37 -34.17
C HIS A 6 11.17 -72.57 -33.30
N ARG A 7 11.47 -72.98 -32.04
CA ARG A 7 12.48 -73.97 -31.53
C ARG A 7 13.93 -73.54 -31.82
N PHE A 8 14.92 -73.61 -30.92
CA PHE A 8 15.04 -74.11 -29.52
C PHE A 8 16.29 -73.44 -28.85
N HIS A 9 16.91 -73.78 -27.69
CA HIS A 9 16.84 -74.88 -26.68
C HIS A 9 17.23 -74.34 -25.27
N ASP A 10 17.05 -75.18 -24.24
CA ASP A 10 17.51 -75.27 -22.82
C ASP A 10 18.60 -74.36 -22.18
N GLY A 11 18.63 -74.20 -20.84
CA GLY A 11 17.65 -74.67 -19.83
C GLY A 11 18.16 -74.79 -18.36
N THR A 12 17.28 -75.33 -17.48
CA THR A 12 17.51 -75.78 -16.07
C THR A 12 17.75 -74.68 -14.99
N ASN A 13 17.31 -74.79 -13.72
CA ASN A 13 16.32 -75.70 -13.09
C ASN A 13 15.74 -75.15 -11.75
N HIS A 14 14.50 -75.55 -11.40
CA HIS A 14 13.91 -75.69 -10.03
C HIS A 14 13.81 -74.45 -9.07
N SER A 15 12.83 -74.32 -8.17
CA SER A 15 11.60 -75.10 -7.86
C SER A 15 10.55 -74.32 -7.02
N ARG A 16 9.27 -74.69 -7.16
CA ARG A 16 8.17 -74.89 -6.15
C ARG A 16 8.35 -74.38 -4.71
N ASP A 17 7.33 -74.00 -3.93
CA ASP A 17 5.85 -73.81 -4.03
C ASP A 17 5.48 -72.87 -2.81
N ARG A 18 4.25 -72.42 -2.45
CA ARG A 18 2.89 -72.98 -2.53
C ARG A 18 1.83 -71.89 -2.24
N ILE A 19 0.55 -72.17 -2.50
CA ILE A 19 -0.61 -71.30 -2.22
C ILE A 19 -1.34 -71.76 -0.93
N VAL A 20 -1.92 -70.82 -0.17
CA VAL A 20 -3.17 -70.86 0.67
C VAL A 20 -3.14 -69.66 1.65
N GLY A 21 -4.21 -68.91 1.94
CA GLY A 21 -5.54 -68.85 1.33
C GLY A 21 -6.71 -69.12 2.29
N GLU A 22 -7.07 -68.17 3.17
CA GLU A 22 -8.32 -68.23 3.95
C GLU A 22 -8.89 -66.84 4.32
N VAL A 23 -10.14 -66.81 4.78
CA VAL A 23 -11.02 -65.62 4.97
C VAL A 23 -11.86 -65.85 6.25
N VAL A 24 -12.67 -64.86 6.70
CA VAL A 24 -13.67 -64.95 7.80
C VAL A 24 -13.01 -64.77 9.20
N LYS A 25 -13.57 -64.08 10.22
CA LYS A 25 -14.93 -63.55 10.52
C LYS A 25 -14.91 -62.18 11.21
N LEU A 26 -16.06 -61.51 11.32
CA LEU A 26 -16.31 -60.42 12.27
C LEU A 26 -16.70 -60.96 13.66
N VAL A 27 -16.62 -60.12 14.72
CA VAL A 27 -17.74 -59.82 15.65
C VAL A 27 -17.38 -58.66 16.62
N ASN A 28 -18.42 -58.01 17.16
CA ASN A 28 -18.40 -56.78 17.96
C ASN A 28 -17.74 -56.89 19.35
N GLY A 29 -17.40 -55.73 19.93
CA GLY A 29 -17.15 -55.50 21.36
C GLY A 29 -17.28 -53.99 21.66
N ASP A 30 -17.89 -53.60 22.78
CA ASP A 30 -18.42 -52.23 22.98
C ASP A 30 -17.95 -51.56 24.29
N SER A 31 -18.09 -50.23 24.34
CA SER A 31 -18.27 -49.38 25.53
C SER A 31 -17.08 -48.91 26.40
N THR A 32 -17.35 -47.77 27.07
CA THR A 32 -16.69 -47.12 28.23
C THR A 32 -15.44 -46.24 28.03
N MET A 33 -15.57 -44.99 28.51
CA MET A 33 -14.46 -44.14 28.95
C MET A 33 -14.12 -44.46 30.41
N GLU A 34 -12.86 -44.28 30.84
CA GLU A 34 -12.62 -43.67 32.15
C GLU A 34 -11.29 -42.91 32.22
N LEU A 35 -11.05 -42.23 33.35
CA LEU A 35 -10.04 -41.18 33.52
C LEU A 35 -9.39 -41.30 34.92
N ARG A 36 -8.08 -41.64 34.99
CA ARG A 36 -7.06 -41.03 35.90
C ARG A 36 -5.72 -41.80 36.00
N ILE A 37 -4.61 -41.05 35.87
CA ILE A 37 -3.44 -40.86 36.78
C ILE A 37 -2.90 -42.07 37.61
N VAL A 38 -1.57 -42.07 37.90
CA VAL A 38 -0.79 -42.88 38.90
C VAL A 38 -0.12 -44.16 38.30
N GLU A 39 1.18 -44.49 38.46
CA GLU A 39 2.37 -43.78 39.02
C GLU A 39 3.76 -44.34 38.54
N ILE A 40 4.79 -43.48 38.65
CA ILE A 40 6.22 -43.67 39.04
C ILE A 40 6.98 -45.02 38.79
N SER A 41 8.16 -44.91 38.15
CA SER A 41 9.49 -45.31 38.71
C SER A 41 10.66 -45.00 37.73
N GLY A 42 11.89 -44.65 38.15
CA GLY A 42 12.39 -44.21 39.47
C GLY A 42 13.92 -44.06 39.59
N PHE A 43 14.40 -43.23 40.53
CA PHE A 43 15.79 -43.16 41.08
C PHE A 43 16.96 -42.71 40.14
N ARG A 44 18.13 -42.19 40.60
CA ARG A 44 18.73 -42.05 41.97
C ARG A 44 19.72 -40.85 42.09
N SER A 45 19.74 -40.16 43.25
CA SER A 45 20.83 -39.40 43.95
C SER A 45 21.89 -38.56 43.17
N SER A 46 22.44 -37.44 43.68
CA SER A 46 22.68 -36.98 45.08
C SER A 46 22.37 -35.46 45.25
N LYS A 47 21.97 -34.88 46.41
CA LYS A 47 22.59 -34.78 47.77
C LYS A 47 23.99 -34.12 47.72
N ILE A 48 24.40 -33.14 48.57
CA ILE A 48 23.95 -32.60 49.89
C ILE A 48 24.59 -31.17 50.06
N SER A 49 24.35 -30.20 50.97
CA SER A 49 23.45 -29.87 52.12
C SER A 49 23.45 -28.31 52.24
N SER A 50 22.33 -27.57 52.33
CA SER A 50 21.47 -27.24 53.49
C SER A 50 22.08 -26.40 54.65
N LYS A 51 21.39 -25.30 55.03
CA LYS A 51 21.16 -24.82 56.42
C LYS A 51 20.04 -23.75 56.47
N LYS A 52 19.24 -23.73 57.55
CA LYS A 52 18.21 -22.72 57.88
C LYS A 52 18.67 -21.90 59.10
N LEU A 53 18.15 -20.67 59.29
CA LEU A 53 17.26 -20.29 60.43
C LEU A 53 17.06 -18.77 60.64
N ARG A 54 15.87 -18.44 61.19
CA ARG A 54 15.46 -17.26 61.98
C ARG A 54 15.34 -15.86 61.33
N GLN A 55 14.14 -15.28 61.47
CA GLN A 55 13.89 -13.83 61.58
C GLN A 55 14.14 -13.36 63.03
N PRO A 56 14.11 -12.04 63.32
CA PRO A 56 12.84 -11.46 63.77
C PRO A 56 12.49 -10.05 63.18
N ARG A 57 11.25 -9.63 63.48
CA ARG A 57 10.53 -8.36 63.17
C ARG A 57 11.40 -7.08 63.32
N ALA A 58 11.18 -6.02 62.54
CA ALA A 58 10.14 -5.00 62.83
C ALA A 58 9.72 -4.08 61.64
N ARG A 59 8.75 -3.18 61.90
CA ARG A 59 7.97 -2.30 60.99
C ARG A 59 8.79 -1.25 60.22
N ALA A 60 8.36 -0.91 58.99
CA ALA A 60 7.94 0.47 58.57
C ALA A 60 7.51 0.52 57.08
N ASP A 61 6.70 1.52 56.71
CA ASP A 61 6.24 1.79 55.33
C ASP A 61 7.36 2.16 54.34
N ARG A 62 7.19 1.77 53.06
CA ARG A 62 7.68 2.56 51.91
C ARG A 62 6.69 2.55 50.75
N ARG A 63 6.18 3.75 50.43
CA ARG A 63 5.53 4.05 49.14
C ARG A 63 6.60 4.30 48.06
N LEU A 64 6.22 4.12 46.80
CA LEU A 64 7.05 4.49 45.65
C LEU A 64 7.09 6.02 45.45
N PRO A 65 8.26 6.64 45.20
CA PRO A 65 8.37 8.05 44.78
C PRO A 65 8.30 8.20 43.25
N PRO A 66 7.83 9.35 42.72
CA PRO A 66 7.79 9.63 41.28
C PRO A 66 9.08 10.33 40.77
N PRO A 67 9.33 10.36 39.44
CA PRO A 67 10.34 11.23 38.84
C PRO A 67 9.83 12.67 38.79
N LEU A 68 10.59 13.62 39.34
CA LEU A 68 10.32 15.05 39.21
C LEU A 68 11.05 15.65 38.00
N SER A 69 10.41 16.64 37.37
CA SER A 69 11.05 17.56 36.42
C SER A 69 12.07 18.45 37.12
N HIS A 70 13.17 18.81 36.45
CA HIS A 70 13.76 20.14 36.63
C HIS A 70 14.43 20.68 35.36
N LEU A 71 14.21 21.98 35.13
CA LEU A 71 14.88 22.81 34.13
C LEU A 71 16.34 23.03 34.55
N ASN A 72 17.26 23.25 33.61
CA ASN A 72 18.59 23.76 33.94
C ASN A 72 19.05 24.80 32.91
N ARG A 73 19.46 25.99 33.40
CA ARG A 73 19.94 27.13 32.61
C ARG A 73 21.13 27.76 33.33
N MET A 74 22.26 27.84 32.65
CA MET A 74 23.49 28.53 33.09
C MET A 74 24.05 29.34 31.92
N LYS A 75 24.81 30.42 32.08
CA LYS A 75 25.07 31.30 33.24
C LYS A 75 25.65 32.60 32.66
N ARG A 76 25.31 33.78 33.22
CA ARG A 76 26.14 35.01 33.29
C ARG A 76 25.33 36.16 33.92
N GLY A 77 26.05 37.01 34.63
CA GLY A 77 25.70 38.32 35.18
C GLY A 77 27.03 38.93 35.70
N PRO A 78 27.03 39.99 36.52
CA PRO A 78 25.94 40.92 36.84
C PRO A 78 26.23 42.34 36.28
N ILE A 79 25.32 43.29 36.54
CA ILE A 79 25.57 44.75 36.56
C ILE A 79 24.79 45.29 37.78
N PRO A 80 25.30 46.25 38.57
CA PRO A 80 24.59 46.82 39.73
C PRO A 80 23.59 47.94 39.33
N ASP A 81 22.56 48.14 40.14
CA ASP A 81 22.31 49.32 41.01
C ASP A 81 22.91 50.68 40.52
N ASP A 82 22.23 51.83 40.51
CA ASP A 82 21.19 52.37 41.44
C ASP A 82 20.07 53.19 40.72
N ASP A 83 19.08 53.66 41.51
CA ASP A 83 18.22 54.87 41.42
C ASP A 83 17.74 55.47 40.07
N ASP A 84 16.43 55.76 39.93
CA ASP A 84 15.82 57.02 40.42
C ASP A 84 14.26 57.01 40.31
N ASP A 85 13.59 58.11 40.69
CA ASP A 85 12.21 58.17 41.22
C ASP A 85 11.04 58.47 40.22
N ASP A 86 9.86 58.73 40.80
CA ASP A 86 8.48 58.53 40.33
C ASP A 86 7.88 59.52 39.29
N THR A 87 6.71 59.12 38.75
CA THR A 87 5.56 59.93 38.26
C THR A 87 5.44 60.59 36.86
N VAL A 88 4.35 60.18 36.17
CA VAL A 88 3.29 61.04 35.57
C VAL A 88 3.52 61.82 34.23
N ALA A 89 3.34 61.06 33.13
CA ALA A 89 2.27 61.23 32.12
C ALA A 89 2.28 62.31 30.98
N ARG A 90 1.44 61.99 29.97
CA ARG A 90 0.84 62.79 28.86
C ARG A 90 1.51 62.80 27.46
N LYS A 91 0.79 62.17 26.51
CA LYS A 91 0.52 62.59 25.11
C LYS A 91 1.66 63.30 24.32
N GLY A 92 2.33 62.56 23.42
CA GLY A 92 3.20 63.12 22.37
C GLY A 92 2.90 62.52 20.98
N LYS A 93 3.01 63.31 19.91
CA LYS A 93 2.75 62.89 18.51
C LYS A 93 3.85 61.98 17.97
N VAL A 94 3.47 61.04 17.09
CA VAL A 94 4.40 60.47 16.11
C VAL A 94 4.61 61.48 14.97
N VAL A 95 5.85 61.93 14.78
CA VAL A 95 6.35 62.53 13.53
C VAL A 95 7.76 61.96 13.29
N THR A 96 8.11 61.74 12.02
CA THR A 96 9.32 61.03 11.59
C THR A 96 10.56 61.94 11.55
N THR A 97 11.69 61.41 12.03
CA THR A 97 13.02 61.73 11.51
C THR A 97 13.77 60.44 11.17
N THR A 98 14.46 60.44 10.04
CA THR A 98 15.36 59.37 9.60
C THR A 98 16.76 59.59 10.16
N GLU A 99 17.44 58.51 10.57
CA GLU A 99 18.80 58.15 10.12
C GLU A 99 19.32 56.87 10.80
N GLY A 100 20.42 56.31 10.29
CA GLY A 100 21.29 55.41 11.06
C GLY A 100 20.92 53.93 11.17
N TRP A 101 21.03 53.16 10.08
CA TRP A 101 21.40 51.72 10.15
C TRP A 101 22.51 51.42 9.13
N PRO A 102 23.63 50.79 9.55
CA PRO A 102 24.82 50.64 8.70
C PRO A 102 24.71 49.52 7.66
N GLU A 103 25.57 49.59 6.65
CA GLU A 103 25.63 48.64 5.53
C GLU A 103 26.02 47.23 5.96
N LEU A 104 25.25 46.22 5.55
CA LEU A 104 25.72 44.83 5.47
C LEU A 104 25.18 44.13 4.22
N LEU A 105 26.11 43.65 3.39
CA LEU A 105 25.95 42.58 2.41
C LEU A 105 24.96 42.81 1.24
N ARG A 106 25.37 43.67 0.28
CA ARG A 106 25.02 43.43 -1.13
C ARG A 106 25.70 42.14 -1.61
N CYS A 107 24.97 41.03 -1.67
CA CYS A 107 25.44 39.79 -2.29
C CYS A 107 24.51 39.36 -3.43
N THR A 108 24.60 40.06 -4.56
CA THR A 108 23.74 39.87 -5.74
C THR A 108 24.20 38.68 -6.59
N THR A 109 23.94 37.46 -6.12
CA THR A 109 24.01 36.22 -6.94
C THR A 109 22.74 35.38 -6.82
N THR A 110 21.57 36.04 -6.90
CA THR A 110 20.25 35.39 -6.96
C THR A 110 20.06 34.61 -8.26
N LYS A 111 20.63 33.41 -8.34
CA LYS A 111 20.13 32.38 -9.26
C LYS A 111 18.65 32.14 -8.93
N PRO A 112 17.75 32.07 -9.93
CA PRO A 112 16.34 31.78 -9.65
C PRO A 112 16.22 30.44 -8.92
N PRO A 113 15.31 30.32 -7.93
CA PRO A 113 15.01 29.03 -7.33
C PRO A 113 14.48 28.07 -8.40
N PRO A 114 14.65 26.74 -8.20
CA PRO A 114 14.40 25.76 -9.25
C PRO A 114 12.92 25.78 -9.63
N ILE A 115 12.63 26.18 -10.86
CA ILE A 115 11.28 26.13 -11.42
C ILE A 115 10.97 24.66 -11.68
N LEU A 116 10.21 24.05 -10.77
CA LEU A 116 9.56 22.78 -11.05
C LEU A 116 8.48 23.05 -12.10
N LEU A 117 8.46 22.27 -13.18
CA LEU A 117 7.43 22.41 -14.21
C LEU A 117 6.03 22.22 -13.58
N ASP A 118 5.06 23.07 -13.91
CA ASP A 118 3.72 23.00 -13.29
C ASP A 118 3.04 21.64 -13.50
N GLU A 119 3.36 20.93 -14.59
CA GLU A 119 2.96 19.54 -14.82
C GLU A 119 3.50 18.56 -13.76
N LEU A 120 4.77 18.70 -13.37
CA LEU A 120 5.37 17.90 -12.30
C LEU A 120 4.73 18.26 -10.96
N ILE A 121 4.46 19.54 -10.71
CA ILE A 121 3.74 19.99 -9.50
C ILE A 121 2.34 19.38 -9.46
N ALA A 122 1.63 19.34 -10.59
CA ALA A 122 0.34 18.65 -10.69
C ALA A 122 0.49 17.15 -10.41
N GLU A 123 1.36 16.43 -11.12
CA GLU A 123 1.64 14.99 -10.91
C GLU A 123 1.98 14.63 -9.45
N ILE A 124 2.67 15.55 -8.77
CA ILE A 124 3.06 15.46 -7.38
C ILE A 124 1.85 15.65 -6.46
N LEU A 125 1.13 16.76 -6.59
CA LEU A 125 -0.02 17.08 -5.74
C LEU A 125 -1.14 16.04 -5.95
N LEU A 126 -1.32 15.51 -7.17
CA LEU A 126 -2.24 14.43 -7.51
C LEU A 126 -2.00 13.13 -6.72
N ARG A 127 -0.85 12.97 -6.03
CA ARG A 127 -0.53 11.80 -5.19
C ARG A 127 -0.74 12.05 -3.69
N ILE A 128 -1.07 13.27 -3.28
CA ILE A 128 -1.28 13.63 -1.86
C ILE A 128 -2.75 13.36 -1.48
N PRO A 129 -3.08 12.81 -0.29
CA PRO A 129 -4.46 12.60 0.13
C PRO A 129 -5.29 13.90 0.12
N ALA A 130 -6.56 13.80 -0.31
CA ALA A 130 -7.42 14.98 -0.51
C ALA A 130 -7.53 15.88 0.73
N ARG A 131 -7.70 15.31 1.94
CA ARG A 131 -7.75 16.09 3.19
C ARG A 131 -6.44 16.81 3.52
N SER A 132 -5.29 16.24 3.16
CA SER A 132 -4.01 16.92 3.31
C SER A 132 -3.90 18.08 2.33
N LEU A 133 -4.33 17.92 1.08
CA LEU A 133 -4.40 19.01 0.09
C LEU A 133 -5.35 20.13 0.54
N VAL A 134 -6.53 19.81 1.11
CA VAL A 134 -7.45 20.82 1.67
C VAL A 134 -6.81 21.59 2.83
N ARG A 135 -6.12 20.91 3.75
CA ARG A 135 -5.39 21.56 4.85
C ARG A 135 -4.28 22.49 4.33
N LEU A 136 -3.57 22.07 3.30
CA LEU A 136 -2.44 22.81 2.72
C LEU A 136 -2.88 23.96 1.78
N ARG A 137 -4.06 23.88 1.16
CA ARG A 137 -4.59 24.85 0.16
C ARG A 137 -4.48 26.32 0.59
N ASN A 138 -4.63 26.61 1.89
CA ASN A 138 -4.56 27.97 2.41
C ASN A 138 -3.14 28.41 2.82
N SER A 139 -2.19 27.48 2.90
CA SER A 139 -0.79 27.68 3.33
C SER A 139 0.22 27.55 2.18
N VAL A 140 -0.24 27.29 0.96
CA VAL A 140 0.57 27.26 -0.27
C VAL A 140 0.43 28.57 -1.06
N CYS A 141 1.28 28.74 -2.07
CA CYS A 141 1.27 29.90 -2.97
C CYS A 141 -0.06 30.06 -3.74
N SER A 142 -0.24 31.22 -4.36
CA SER A 142 -1.40 31.51 -5.21
C SER A 142 -1.56 30.54 -6.39
N SER A 143 -0.47 30.18 -7.09
CA SER A 143 -0.51 29.20 -8.20
C SER A 143 -1.10 27.86 -7.75
N TRP A 144 -0.53 27.22 -6.72
CA TRP A 144 -0.98 25.90 -6.29
C TRP A 144 -2.33 25.95 -5.58
N ARG A 145 -2.65 27.05 -4.90
CA ARG A 145 -3.99 27.29 -4.36
C ARG A 145 -5.02 27.31 -5.48
N THR A 146 -4.72 27.93 -6.63
CA THR A 146 -5.56 27.88 -7.83
C THR A 146 -5.61 26.46 -8.41
N LEU A 147 -4.47 25.80 -8.60
CA LEU A 147 -4.38 24.43 -9.13
C LEU A 147 -5.21 23.43 -8.30
N ILE A 148 -4.98 23.36 -6.98
CA ILE A 148 -5.71 22.50 -6.02
C ILE A 148 -7.21 22.84 -5.97
N SER A 149 -7.58 24.10 -6.24
CA SER A 149 -8.99 24.53 -6.28
C SER A 149 -9.66 24.29 -7.65
N SER A 150 -8.90 24.00 -8.71
CA SER A 150 -9.44 23.84 -10.05
C SER A 150 -10.27 22.56 -10.20
N SER A 151 -11.30 22.62 -11.05
CA SER A 151 -12.17 21.48 -11.34
C SER A 151 -11.42 20.34 -12.04
N GLN A 152 -10.49 20.67 -12.94
CA GLN A 152 -9.70 19.68 -13.67
C GLN A 152 -8.78 18.89 -12.73
N PHE A 153 -7.99 19.58 -11.89
CA PHE A 153 -7.15 18.92 -10.90
C PHE A 153 -7.95 18.05 -9.93
N ALA A 154 -9.14 18.50 -9.51
CA ALA A 154 -10.01 17.69 -8.64
C ALA A 154 -10.56 16.43 -9.35
N LYS A 155 -10.86 16.50 -10.65
CA LYS A 155 -11.25 15.34 -11.48
C LYS A 155 -10.10 14.36 -11.66
N ASP A 156 -8.88 14.85 -11.94
CA ASP A 156 -7.72 13.98 -12.14
C ASP A 156 -7.22 13.38 -10.82
N HIS A 157 -7.37 14.12 -9.71
CA HIS A 157 -7.13 13.60 -8.35
C HIS A 157 -8.10 12.46 -8.04
N LEU A 158 -9.39 12.66 -8.32
CA LEU A 158 -10.41 11.62 -8.18
C LEU A 158 -10.11 10.40 -9.06
N ARG A 159 -9.83 10.60 -10.36
CA ARG A 159 -9.46 9.52 -11.31
C ARG A 159 -8.29 8.71 -10.78
N ARG A 160 -7.21 9.37 -10.32
CA ARG A 160 -6.07 8.70 -9.71
C ARG A 160 -6.44 7.97 -8.41
N SER A 161 -7.28 8.56 -7.57
CA SER A 161 -7.77 7.94 -6.33
C SER A 161 -8.58 6.67 -6.61
N MET A 162 -9.40 6.65 -7.67
CA MET A 162 -10.17 5.47 -8.08
C MET A 162 -9.33 4.39 -8.80
N ALA A 163 -8.24 4.78 -9.47
CA ALA A 163 -7.28 3.86 -10.09
C ALA A 163 -6.21 3.34 -9.11
N MET A 164 -6.05 4.00 -7.97
CA MET A 164 -5.23 3.52 -6.85
C MET A 164 -5.92 2.36 -6.13
N ASP A 165 -5.12 1.56 -5.43
CA ASP A 165 -5.60 0.56 -4.48
C ASP A 165 -6.58 1.17 -3.46
N PRO A 166 -7.82 0.64 -3.31
CA PRO A 166 -8.76 1.09 -2.28
C PRO A 166 -8.20 1.04 -0.85
N ALA A 167 -7.19 0.21 -0.56
CA ALA A 167 -6.48 0.21 0.73
C ALA A 167 -5.50 1.38 0.93
N LEU A 168 -5.09 2.08 -0.15
CA LEU A 168 -4.31 3.33 -0.09
C LEU A 168 -5.22 4.57 -0.02
N THR A 169 -6.41 4.49 -0.62
CA THR A 169 -7.48 5.44 -0.31
C THR A 169 -7.90 5.29 1.16
N HIS A 170 -8.41 6.37 1.77
CA HIS A 170 -8.81 6.34 3.19
C HIS A 170 -10.34 6.46 3.28
N PRO A 171 -11.10 5.36 3.11
CA PRO A 171 -12.55 5.38 3.20
C PRO A 171 -13.04 5.84 4.56
N ARG A 172 -14.21 6.49 4.56
CA ARG A 172 -14.91 6.96 5.75
C ARG A 172 -16.37 6.57 5.71
N ILE A 173 -16.92 6.29 6.88
CA ILE A 173 -18.36 6.10 7.06
C ILE A 173 -18.94 7.41 7.58
N ALA A 174 -19.98 7.90 6.92
CA ALA A 174 -20.88 8.93 7.42
C ALA A 174 -22.20 8.30 7.87
N TYR A 175 -22.80 8.82 8.93
CA TYR A 175 -24.11 8.38 9.42
C TYR A 175 -24.95 9.50 10.02
N ASN A 176 -26.28 9.34 9.93
CA ASN A 176 -27.28 10.21 10.54
C ASN A 176 -28.45 9.36 11.05
N SER A 177 -29.32 9.89 11.92
CA SER A 177 -30.45 9.10 12.44
C SER A 177 -31.54 8.87 11.37
N THR A 178 -32.12 7.66 11.35
CA THR A 178 -33.27 7.33 10.50
C THR A 178 -34.55 7.98 11.01
N TRP A 179 -34.76 7.93 12.34
CA TRP A 179 -36.04 8.19 12.99
C TRP A 179 -36.05 9.56 13.67
N HIS A 180 -35.12 9.78 14.59
CA HIS A 180 -35.00 11.02 15.36
C HIS A 180 -34.51 12.18 14.47
N SER A 181 -34.96 13.39 14.79
CA SER A 181 -34.54 14.61 14.10
C SER A 181 -33.27 15.14 14.75
N TYR A 182 -32.12 14.89 14.11
CA TYR A 182 -30.83 15.49 14.46
C TYR A 182 -30.30 16.31 13.27
N PRO A 183 -29.72 17.51 13.51
CA PRO A 183 -28.99 18.24 12.49
C PRO A 183 -27.55 17.70 12.30
N THR A 184 -27.12 16.72 13.10
CA THR A 184 -25.76 16.20 13.07
C THR A 184 -25.58 15.01 12.11
N ILE A 185 -24.41 14.96 11.48
CA ILE A 185 -23.89 13.80 10.75
C ILE A 185 -22.58 13.37 11.43
N GLY A 186 -22.55 12.14 11.92
CA GLY A 186 -21.35 11.54 12.51
C GLY A 186 -20.45 10.94 11.43
N VAL A 187 -19.14 11.16 11.50
CA VAL A 187 -18.19 10.67 10.50
C VAL A 187 -16.93 10.07 11.13
N PHE A 188 -16.59 8.83 10.79
CA PHE A 188 -15.38 8.14 11.27
C PHE A 188 -14.54 7.51 10.15
N SER A 189 -13.29 7.20 10.49
CA SER A 189 -12.30 6.54 9.63
C SER A 189 -12.58 5.05 9.55
N VAL A 190 -12.80 4.49 8.36
CA VAL A 190 -12.95 3.03 8.20
C VAL A 190 -11.65 2.33 8.54
N ARG A 191 -10.50 2.87 8.10
CA ARG A 191 -9.16 2.33 8.38
C ARG A 191 -8.91 2.12 9.89
N SER A 192 -9.31 3.09 10.72
CA SER A 192 -9.11 3.02 12.17
C SER A 192 -9.95 1.94 12.85
N VAL A 193 -11.09 1.54 12.27
CA VAL A 193 -11.92 0.43 12.78
C VAL A 193 -11.17 -0.89 12.73
N PHE A 194 -10.22 -1.06 11.79
CA PHE A 194 -9.41 -2.27 11.61
C PHE A 194 -8.00 -2.17 12.21
N GLU A 195 -7.38 -0.98 12.25
CA GLU A 195 -5.99 -0.81 12.68
C GLU A 195 -5.81 -0.43 14.16
N ASN A 196 -6.82 0.15 14.79
CA ASN A 196 -6.73 0.52 16.20
C ASN A 196 -6.69 -0.73 17.09
N ARG A 197 -5.89 -0.69 18.17
CA ARG A 197 -5.93 -1.72 19.22
C ARG A 197 -7.29 -1.69 19.94
N PRO A 198 -7.79 -2.80 20.50
CA PRO A 198 -9.11 -2.84 21.17
C PRO A 198 -9.32 -1.78 22.26
N HIS A 199 -8.25 -1.31 22.92
CA HIS A 199 -8.30 -0.28 23.95
C HIS A 199 -8.26 1.17 23.42
N GLU A 200 -8.00 1.39 22.12
CA GLU A 200 -7.91 2.72 21.52
C GLU A 200 -9.12 3.00 20.62
N PRO A 201 -10.15 3.70 21.09
CA PRO A 201 -11.40 3.84 20.34
C PRO A 201 -11.24 4.66 19.06
N THR A 202 -11.84 4.19 17.97
CA THR A 202 -12.05 4.98 16.76
C THR A 202 -13.01 6.13 17.07
N LYS A 203 -12.51 7.36 17.09
CA LYS A 203 -13.30 8.56 17.41
C LYS A 203 -14.16 9.02 16.24
N VAL A 204 -15.44 9.21 16.49
CA VAL A 204 -16.37 9.89 15.56
C VAL A 204 -16.14 11.41 15.61
N VAL A 205 -16.21 12.05 14.46
CA VAL A 205 -16.32 13.51 14.34
C VAL A 205 -17.76 13.86 13.98
N GLY A 206 -18.47 14.54 14.89
CA GLY A 206 -19.77 15.15 14.60
C GLY A 206 -19.62 16.44 13.77
N TYR A 207 -20.40 16.52 12.69
CA TYR A 207 -20.64 17.75 11.95
C TYR A 207 -22.10 18.17 12.19
N GLU A 208 -22.31 19.40 12.65
CA GLU A 208 -23.63 19.98 12.91
C GLU A 208 -24.05 20.87 11.74
N GLY A 209 -25.23 20.60 11.21
CA GLY A 209 -25.86 21.37 10.13
C GLY A 209 -26.82 22.45 10.65
N ARG A 210 -27.20 23.39 9.78
CA ARG A 210 -28.27 24.36 10.09
C ARG A 210 -29.70 23.81 10.00
N ARG A 211 -29.88 22.65 9.34
CA ARG A 211 -31.20 22.03 9.07
C ARG A 211 -31.16 20.52 9.34
N TYR A 212 -32.33 19.90 9.41
CA TYR A 212 -32.48 18.46 9.66
C TYR A 212 -32.27 17.64 8.39
N LEU A 213 -31.00 17.33 8.11
CA LEU A 213 -30.57 16.72 6.86
C LEU A 213 -30.52 15.19 6.94
N ARG A 214 -31.10 14.52 5.94
CA ARG A 214 -30.98 13.07 5.70
C ARG A 214 -30.12 12.82 4.46
N MET A 215 -29.24 11.82 4.52
CA MET A 215 -28.46 11.39 3.36
C MET A 215 -29.32 10.61 2.36
N ILE A 216 -29.15 10.92 1.07
CA ILE A 216 -29.66 10.11 -0.06
C ILE A 216 -28.58 9.13 -0.51
N GLY A 217 -27.33 9.57 -0.63
CA GLY A 217 -26.27 8.73 -1.18
C GLY A 217 -24.93 9.44 -1.29
N THR A 218 -23.93 8.69 -1.73
CA THR A 218 -22.53 9.11 -1.81
C THR A 218 -21.96 8.83 -3.19
N CYS A 219 -21.28 9.82 -3.77
CA CYS A 219 -20.63 9.69 -5.07
C CYS A 219 -19.41 10.60 -5.13
N ASN A 220 -18.25 10.09 -5.54
CA ASN A 220 -17.03 10.88 -5.78
C ASN A 220 -16.57 11.78 -4.61
N GLY A 221 -16.94 11.40 -3.37
CA GLY A 221 -16.71 12.15 -2.13
C GLY A 221 -17.72 13.26 -1.80
N LEU A 222 -18.72 13.46 -2.66
CA LEU A 222 -19.94 14.22 -2.36
C LEU A 222 -20.96 13.32 -1.63
N LEU A 223 -21.57 13.85 -0.59
CA LEU A 223 -22.79 13.36 0.04
C LEU A 223 -23.96 14.17 -0.53
N CYS A 224 -24.97 13.51 -1.08
CA CYS A 224 -26.25 14.15 -1.38
C CYS A 224 -27.13 14.10 -0.13
N LEU A 225 -27.56 15.28 0.33
CA LEU A 225 -28.38 15.49 1.51
C LEU A 225 -29.73 16.06 1.09
N HIS A 226 -30.79 15.75 1.83
CA HIS A 226 -32.09 16.40 1.68
C HIS A 226 -32.67 16.86 3.02
N ASP A 227 -33.51 17.90 2.98
CA ASP A 227 -34.22 18.38 4.16
C ASP A 227 -35.40 17.47 4.55
N LYS A 228 -35.78 17.51 5.82
CA LYS A 228 -36.85 16.74 6.44
C LYS A 228 -37.90 17.63 7.15
N GLN A 229 -37.65 18.93 7.37
CA GLN A 229 -38.56 19.79 8.14
C GLN A 229 -39.57 20.60 7.31
N ARG A 230 -40.66 21.00 7.97
CA ARG A 230 -41.63 21.98 7.50
C ARG A 230 -41.27 23.34 8.10
N GLU A 231 -40.73 24.25 7.29
CA GLU A 231 -40.88 25.69 7.55
C GLU A 231 -42.24 26.12 6.95
N ASP A 232 -43.02 26.88 7.71
CA ASP A 232 -44.23 27.63 7.31
C ASP A 232 -45.33 26.92 6.49
N GLY A 233 -45.36 25.59 6.50
CA GLY A 233 -46.48 24.76 6.05
C GLY A 233 -46.56 24.46 4.54
N LEU A 234 -45.75 25.12 3.70
CA LEU A 234 -45.70 24.89 2.25
C LEU A 234 -44.49 24.02 1.87
N LEU A 235 -44.75 22.76 1.50
CA LEU A 235 -43.73 21.73 1.34
C LEU A 235 -43.07 21.67 -0.05
N SER A 236 -41.87 22.25 -0.16
CA SER A 236 -40.87 21.88 -1.17
C SER A 236 -39.67 21.23 -0.47
N PRO A 237 -39.49 19.89 -0.49
CA PRO A 237 -38.25 19.28 -0.01
C PRO A 237 -37.08 19.70 -0.92
N ARG A 238 -35.90 19.86 -0.34
CA ARG A 238 -34.71 20.42 -1.01
C ARG A 238 -33.54 19.45 -0.96
N ALA A 239 -32.81 19.33 -2.06
CA ALA A 239 -31.56 18.56 -2.16
C ALA A 239 -30.34 19.49 -2.17
N MET A 240 -29.25 19.07 -1.53
CA MET A 240 -27.96 19.77 -1.58
C MET A 240 -26.79 18.79 -1.60
N LEU A 241 -25.64 19.21 -2.12
CA LEU A 241 -24.42 18.43 -2.17
C LEU A 241 -23.41 18.95 -1.15
N TRP A 242 -22.84 18.08 -0.32
CA TRP A 242 -21.84 18.40 0.69
C TRP A 242 -20.58 17.55 0.50
N ASN A 243 -19.39 18.15 0.63
CA ASN A 243 -18.13 17.41 0.73
C ASN A 243 -17.54 17.58 2.16
N PRO A 244 -17.53 16.53 3.00
CA PRO A 244 -16.95 16.58 4.35
C PRO A 244 -15.43 16.78 4.41
N CYS A 245 -14.73 16.54 3.30
CA CYS A 245 -13.29 16.73 3.15
C CYS A 245 -12.94 18.20 2.84
N THR A 246 -13.64 18.85 1.91
CA THR A 246 -13.39 20.25 1.53
C THR A 246 -14.18 21.27 2.38
N GLY A 247 -15.26 20.82 3.03
CA GLY A 247 -16.17 21.66 3.82
C GLY A 247 -17.21 22.42 3.01
N PHE A 248 -17.21 22.32 1.68
CA PHE A 248 -18.16 23.04 0.83
C PHE A 248 -19.53 22.34 0.75
N THR A 249 -20.58 23.15 0.78
CA THR A 249 -21.97 22.77 0.50
C THR A 249 -22.47 23.54 -0.72
N SER A 250 -23.33 22.95 -1.56
CA SER A 250 -24.13 23.70 -2.52
C SER A 250 -25.24 24.49 -1.80
N GLN A 251 -25.83 25.48 -2.48
CA GLN A 251 -27.18 25.92 -2.11
C GLN A 251 -28.18 24.75 -2.19
N PRO A 252 -29.27 24.75 -1.38
CA PRO A 252 -30.30 23.71 -1.43
C PRO A 252 -31.34 24.01 -2.52
N LEU A 253 -31.54 23.06 -3.41
CA LEU A 253 -32.36 23.16 -4.63
C LEU A 253 -33.68 22.41 -4.45
N GLU A 254 -34.80 22.99 -4.89
CA GLU A 254 -36.13 22.40 -4.69
C GLU A 254 -36.42 21.20 -5.59
N ILE A 255 -37.08 20.20 -5.01
CA ILE A 255 -37.46 18.93 -5.65
C ILE A 255 -38.90 18.98 -6.21
N GLY A 256 -39.75 19.86 -5.68
CA GLY A 256 -41.09 20.12 -6.22
C GLY A 256 -42.13 19.03 -5.91
N GLY A 257 -41.96 18.28 -4.81
CA GLY A 257 -42.95 17.32 -4.32
C GLY A 257 -42.34 16.32 -3.34
N ILE A 258 -43.20 15.56 -2.63
CA ILE A 258 -42.74 14.48 -1.75
C ILE A 258 -42.29 13.30 -2.62
N PHE A 259 -41.18 12.68 -2.26
CA PHE A 259 -40.65 11.49 -2.94
C PHE A 259 -40.53 10.31 -1.97
N SER A 260 -40.87 9.10 -2.44
CA SER A 260 -40.80 7.86 -1.66
C SER A 260 -39.55 7.04 -1.98
N VAL A 261 -39.09 7.08 -3.23
CA VAL A 261 -37.89 6.38 -3.72
C VAL A 261 -36.94 7.41 -4.34
N CYS A 262 -35.64 7.24 -4.07
CA CYS A 262 -34.60 8.11 -4.60
C CYS A 262 -33.27 7.40 -4.81
N GLY A 263 -32.32 8.07 -5.46
CA GLY A 263 -30.93 7.63 -5.53
C GLY A 263 -30.03 8.72 -6.10
N PHE A 264 -28.78 8.78 -5.63
CA PHE A 264 -27.80 9.79 -6.05
C PHE A 264 -26.58 9.13 -6.69
N GLY A 265 -26.19 9.60 -7.86
CA GLY A 265 -25.06 9.06 -8.61
C GLY A 265 -24.48 10.02 -9.63
N TYR A 266 -23.65 9.49 -10.51
CA TYR A 266 -22.88 10.25 -11.49
C TYR A 266 -22.96 9.59 -12.87
N ASP A 267 -23.45 10.37 -13.83
CA ASP A 267 -23.35 10.11 -15.26
C ASP A 267 -21.91 10.41 -15.70
N HIS A 268 -21.17 9.33 -15.94
CA HIS A 268 -19.74 9.37 -16.23
C HIS A 268 -19.40 9.73 -17.69
N VAL A 269 -20.39 9.72 -18.58
CA VAL A 269 -20.22 10.09 -19.99
C VAL A 269 -20.49 11.59 -20.17
N ASN A 270 -21.57 12.10 -19.59
CA ASN A 270 -21.93 13.51 -19.69
C ASN A 270 -21.30 14.40 -18.60
N ASP A 271 -20.53 13.84 -17.65
CA ASP A 271 -19.90 14.54 -16.53
C ASP A 271 -20.92 15.31 -15.67
N LYS A 272 -21.97 14.60 -15.20
CA LYS A 272 -23.06 15.19 -14.40
C LYS A 272 -23.40 14.34 -13.20
N TYR A 273 -23.60 14.97 -12.05
CA TYR A 273 -24.29 14.32 -10.94
C TYR A 273 -25.79 14.33 -11.22
N LYS A 274 -26.45 13.20 -10.90
CA LYS A 274 -27.89 13.02 -11.08
C LYS A 274 -28.52 12.56 -9.77
N LEU A 275 -29.66 13.17 -9.43
CA LEU A 275 -30.55 12.73 -8.37
C LEU A 275 -31.82 12.18 -9.01
N PHE A 276 -32.02 10.87 -8.88
CA PHE A 276 -33.26 10.19 -9.22
C PHE A 276 -34.26 10.33 -8.08
N VAL A 277 -35.53 10.61 -8.41
CA VAL A 277 -36.68 10.56 -7.49
C VAL A 277 -37.93 10.05 -8.20
N ILE A 278 -38.75 9.27 -7.48
CA ILE A 278 -40.16 9.07 -7.79
C ILE A 278 -40.94 10.08 -6.94
N VAL A 279 -41.64 11.01 -7.58
CA VAL A 279 -42.39 12.07 -6.90
C VAL A 279 -43.89 11.76 -6.95
N GLU A 280 -44.55 11.92 -5.82
CA GLU A 280 -45.98 11.60 -5.65
C GLU A 280 -46.82 12.89 -5.63
N LYS A 281 -47.80 12.99 -6.54
CA LYS A 281 -48.81 14.04 -6.49
C LYS A 281 -49.82 13.76 -5.37
N LYS A 282 -50.47 14.82 -4.88
CA LYS A 282 -51.64 14.70 -3.98
C LYS A 282 -52.82 13.92 -4.58
N SER A 283 -52.83 13.69 -5.90
CA SER A 283 -53.81 12.86 -6.61
C SER A 283 -53.51 11.35 -6.58
N GLY A 284 -52.41 10.91 -5.95
CA GLY A 284 -51.97 9.50 -5.95
C GLY A 284 -51.20 9.08 -7.20
N GLU A 285 -51.11 9.94 -8.21
CA GLU A 285 -50.27 9.76 -9.40
C GLU A 285 -48.79 9.98 -9.03
N SER A 286 -47.94 8.98 -9.28
CA SER A 286 -46.49 9.08 -9.15
C SER A 286 -45.84 9.24 -10.51
N PHE A 287 -44.91 10.18 -10.65
CA PHE A 287 -44.08 10.32 -11.87
C PHE A 287 -42.59 10.25 -11.54
N THR A 288 -41.82 9.84 -12.54
CA THR A 288 -40.40 9.50 -12.37
C THR A 288 -39.50 10.58 -12.98
N ARG A 289 -38.61 11.16 -12.17
CA ARG A 289 -37.77 12.31 -12.58
C ARG A 289 -36.31 12.16 -12.19
N ILE A 290 -35.47 12.74 -13.03
CA ILE A 290 -34.05 12.96 -12.78
C ILE A 290 -33.77 14.46 -12.71
N PHE A 291 -33.11 14.86 -11.63
CA PHE A 291 -32.45 16.16 -11.52
C PHE A 291 -31.02 16.03 -12.01
N THR A 292 -30.62 16.92 -12.91
CA THR A 292 -29.22 17.03 -13.35
C THR A 292 -28.60 18.26 -12.70
N PHE A 293 -27.61 18.05 -11.83
CA PHE A 293 -26.89 19.13 -11.16
C PHE A 293 -25.96 19.87 -12.13
N GLY A 294 -26.03 21.20 -12.15
CA GLY A 294 -25.19 22.06 -12.99
C GLY A 294 -25.50 23.55 -12.87
N PRO A 295 -24.89 24.42 -13.72
CA PRO A 295 -25.16 25.86 -13.70
C PRO A 295 -26.61 26.16 -14.11
N LYS A 296 -27.12 25.40 -15.08
CA LYS A 296 -28.55 25.29 -15.44
C LYS A 296 -29.09 23.98 -14.88
N SER A 297 -29.14 23.87 -13.55
CA SER A 297 -29.70 22.67 -12.89
C SER A 297 -31.15 22.45 -13.33
N THR A 298 -31.46 21.25 -13.80
CA THR A 298 -32.71 20.97 -14.54
C THR A 298 -33.37 19.68 -14.10
N TRP A 299 -34.69 19.68 -14.11
CA TRP A 299 -35.56 18.53 -13.85
C TRP A 299 -36.10 17.97 -15.16
N ARG A 300 -35.82 16.70 -15.47
CA ARG A 300 -36.40 15.96 -16.61
C ARG A 300 -37.23 14.78 -16.13
N THR A 301 -38.40 14.60 -16.72
CA THR A 301 -39.22 13.38 -16.57
C THR A 301 -38.65 12.31 -17.48
N ILE A 302 -38.65 11.06 -17.01
CA ILE A 302 -38.11 9.91 -17.74
C ILE A 302 -39.20 8.83 -17.90
N GLN A 303 -38.85 7.66 -18.46
CA GLN A 303 -39.76 6.51 -18.42
C GLN A 303 -40.14 6.20 -16.97
N ASP A 304 -41.42 5.96 -16.71
CA ASP A 304 -41.86 5.70 -15.34
C ASP A 304 -41.31 4.39 -14.76
N PHE A 305 -41.09 4.41 -13.45
CA PHE A 305 -40.53 3.29 -12.70
C PHE A 305 -41.32 2.00 -12.96
N PRO A 306 -40.70 0.86 -13.34
CA PRO A 306 -41.43 -0.30 -13.88
C PRO A 306 -42.41 -1.02 -12.92
N TYR A 307 -42.51 -0.58 -11.66
CA TYR A 307 -43.34 -1.19 -10.62
C TYR A 307 -44.19 -0.13 -9.92
N ARG A 308 -45.52 -0.29 -9.97
CA ARG A 308 -46.46 0.59 -9.25
C ARG A 308 -46.37 0.31 -7.75
N LEU A 309 -45.72 1.20 -7.00
CA LEU A 309 -45.44 1.00 -5.58
C LEU A 309 -46.68 1.10 -4.67
N HIS A 310 -47.76 1.72 -5.17
CA HIS A 310 -49.03 1.93 -4.45
C HIS A 310 -50.22 1.15 -5.02
N ASP A 311 -49.99 0.24 -5.98
CA ASP A 311 -51.04 -0.63 -6.52
C ASP A 311 -51.24 -1.82 -5.58
N PRO A 312 -52.38 -1.97 -4.88
CA PRO A 312 -52.58 -3.04 -3.90
C PRO A 312 -52.63 -4.45 -4.52
N ASN A 313 -52.75 -4.56 -5.85
CA ASN A 313 -52.62 -5.83 -6.57
C ASN A 313 -51.17 -6.15 -6.94
N ASN A 314 -50.29 -5.13 -7.05
CA ASN A 314 -48.87 -5.35 -7.27
C ASN A 314 -48.21 -5.89 -6.00
N LYS A 315 -47.76 -7.14 -6.08
CA LYS A 315 -47.18 -7.89 -4.96
C LYS A 315 -45.64 -7.90 -4.94
N THR A 316 -45.01 -7.06 -5.76
CA THR A 316 -43.56 -6.81 -5.76
C THR A 316 -43.23 -5.56 -4.93
N ILE A 317 -42.45 -5.74 -3.86
CA ILE A 317 -42.00 -4.65 -2.98
C ILE A 317 -40.54 -4.28 -3.21
N LEU A 318 -40.21 -3.00 -3.00
CA LEU A 318 -38.83 -2.55 -2.85
C LEU A 318 -38.34 -2.83 -1.43
N LEU A 319 -37.17 -3.46 -1.31
CA LEU A 319 -36.57 -3.78 -0.01
C LEU A 319 -35.84 -2.59 0.63
N ALA A 320 -35.47 -1.59 -0.18
CA ALA A 320 -34.96 -0.30 0.27
C ALA A 320 -35.41 0.82 -0.69
N PRO A 321 -35.86 2.00 -0.19
CA PRO A 321 -36.26 3.12 -1.03
C PRO A 321 -35.07 3.92 -1.61
N VAL A 322 -33.84 3.62 -1.20
CA VAL A 322 -32.63 4.34 -1.60
C VAL A 322 -31.79 3.47 -2.53
N GLY A 323 -31.54 3.96 -3.74
CA GLY A 323 -30.77 3.26 -4.77
C GLY A 323 -29.27 3.27 -4.51
N LEU A 324 -28.65 2.09 -4.52
CA LEU A 324 -27.20 1.92 -4.37
C LEU A 324 -26.48 2.29 -5.66
N PHE A 325 -25.57 3.27 -5.58
CA PHE A 325 -24.76 3.68 -6.73
C PHE A 325 -23.54 2.77 -6.94
N VAL A 326 -23.36 2.26 -8.16
CA VAL A 326 -22.18 1.50 -8.58
C VAL A 326 -21.33 2.36 -9.53
N SER A 327 -20.25 2.91 -8.99
CA SER A 327 -19.44 3.93 -9.68
C SER A 327 -18.70 3.43 -10.92
N GLY A 328 -18.48 2.12 -11.05
CA GLY A 328 -17.83 1.53 -12.23
C GLY A 328 -18.71 1.49 -13.47
N THR A 329 -20.04 1.55 -13.31
CA THR A 329 -21.02 1.49 -14.42
C THR A 329 -21.97 2.68 -14.48
N GLY A 330 -21.97 3.56 -13.46
CA GLY A 330 -22.86 4.70 -13.42
C GLY A 330 -24.32 4.32 -13.12
N THR A 331 -24.58 3.17 -12.49
CA THR A 331 -25.95 2.69 -12.25
C THR A 331 -26.44 2.96 -10.83
N LEU A 332 -27.74 3.19 -10.68
CA LEU A 332 -28.46 3.07 -9.40
C LEU A 332 -29.15 1.71 -9.33
N ASN A 333 -29.07 1.05 -8.17
CA ASN A 333 -29.47 -0.35 -8.00
C ASN A 333 -30.39 -0.50 -6.78
N TRP A 334 -31.53 -1.15 -6.96
CA TRP A 334 -32.49 -1.47 -5.89
C TRP A 334 -32.78 -2.98 -5.87
N LEU A 335 -33.08 -3.54 -4.69
CA LEU A 335 -33.61 -4.91 -4.58
C LEU A 335 -35.13 -4.92 -4.61
N LEU A 336 -35.69 -5.71 -5.53
CA LEU A 336 -37.10 -6.06 -5.64
C LEU A 336 -37.36 -7.43 -5.04
N CYS A 337 -38.53 -7.63 -4.42
CA CYS A 337 -38.95 -8.90 -3.85
C CYS A 337 -40.44 -9.17 -4.15
N SER A 338 -40.76 -10.32 -4.73
CA SER A 338 -42.13 -10.79 -4.95
C SER A 338 -42.66 -11.55 -3.73
N SER A 339 -43.74 -11.06 -3.15
CA SER A 339 -44.45 -11.71 -2.04
C SER A 339 -45.26 -12.96 -2.44
N ARG A 340 -45.31 -13.33 -3.73
CA ARG A 340 -45.96 -14.58 -4.20
C ARG A 340 -44.99 -15.70 -4.56
N THR A 341 -43.83 -15.38 -5.15
CA THR A 341 -43.02 -16.33 -5.93
C THR A 341 -41.59 -16.53 -5.40
N SER A 342 -41.29 -16.03 -4.20
CA SER A 342 -39.93 -15.99 -3.62
C SER A 342 -38.88 -15.25 -4.46
N PHE A 343 -39.30 -14.63 -5.57
CA PHE A 343 -38.45 -14.05 -6.58
C PHE A 343 -37.83 -12.75 -6.08
N VAL A 344 -36.49 -12.66 -6.18
CA VAL A 344 -35.73 -11.45 -5.85
C VAL A 344 -34.81 -11.13 -7.03
N ALA A 345 -34.81 -9.86 -7.45
CA ALA A 345 -33.95 -9.35 -8.51
C ALA A 345 -33.39 -7.97 -8.13
N VAL A 346 -32.31 -7.57 -8.80
CA VAL A 346 -31.84 -6.18 -8.78
C VAL A 346 -32.50 -5.44 -9.93
N LEU A 347 -33.19 -4.34 -9.64
CA LEU A 347 -33.54 -3.34 -10.63
C LEU A 347 -32.38 -2.34 -10.75
N SER A 348 -31.89 -2.15 -11.95
CA SER A 348 -30.88 -1.16 -12.30
C SER A 348 -31.49 -0.01 -13.09
N LEU A 349 -30.98 1.20 -12.88
CA LEU A 349 -31.15 2.36 -13.75
C LEU A 349 -29.77 2.84 -14.19
N ASP A 350 -29.50 2.75 -15.49
CA ASP A 350 -28.34 3.35 -16.14
C ASP A 350 -28.47 4.88 -16.11
N LEU A 351 -27.59 5.60 -15.40
CA LEU A 351 -27.71 7.07 -15.33
C LEU A 351 -27.23 7.79 -16.59
N VAL A 352 -26.61 7.11 -17.55
CA VAL A 352 -26.22 7.70 -18.85
C VAL A 352 -27.40 7.63 -19.82
N LYS A 353 -27.96 6.42 -19.98
CA LYS A 353 -29.07 6.14 -20.89
C LYS A 353 -30.44 6.49 -20.30
N GLU A 354 -30.54 6.50 -18.98
CA GLU A 354 -31.78 6.65 -18.20
C GLU A 354 -32.83 5.59 -18.51
N THR A 355 -32.35 4.38 -18.81
CA THR A 355 -33.13 3.17 -19.09
C THR A 355 -33.01 2.17 -17.94
N TYR A 356 -34.11 1.47 -17.64
CA TYR A 356 -34.11 0.37 -16.67
C TYR A 356 -33.58 -0.94 -17.24
N SER A 357 -32.94 -1.75 -16.39
CA SER A 357 -32.68 -3.17 -16.66
C SER A 357 -32.87 -3.99 -15.38
N GLN A 358 -33.19 -5.27 -15.53
CA GLN A 358 -33.43 -6.18 -14.41
C GLN A 358 -32.39 -7.31 -14.44
N ILE A 359 -31.75 -7.54 -13.29
CA ILE A 359 -30.65 -8.49 -13.15
C ILE A 359 -31.07 -9.56 -12.14
N SER A 360 -31.12 -10.81 -12.58
CA SER A 360 -31.41 -11.96 -11.72
C SER A 360 -30.33 -12.15 -10.66
N LEU A 361 -30.76 -12.54 -9.45
CA LEU A 361 -29.85 -12.97 -8.39
C LEU A 361 -29.36 -14.43 -8.60
N PRO A 362 -28.32 -14.87 -7.86
CA PRO A 362 -27.91 -16.27 -7.84
C PRO A 362 -29.06 -17.20 -7.47
N SER A 363 -29.02 -18.44 -7.98
CA SER A 363 -29.97 -19.48 -7.60
C SER A 363 -29.96 -19.73 -6.09
N ARG A 364 -31.15 -19.74 -5.49
CA ARG A 364 -31.37 -20.16 -4.10
C ARG A 364 -31.91 -21.58 -4.06
N ASP A 365 -31.69 -22.25 -2.93
CA ASP A 365 -32.30 -23.54 -2.66
C ASP A 365 -33.80 -23.32 -2.36
N SER A 366 -34.66 -24.24 -2.81
CA SER A 366 -36.12 -24.04 -2.84
C SER A 366 -36.78 -23.87 -1.47
N ASP A 367 -36.15 -24.35 -0.40
CA ASP A 367 -36.68 -24.32 0.97
C ASP A 367 -36.41 -22.99 1.72
N ASP A 368 -35.71 -22.03 1.10
CA ASP A 368 -35.32 -20.76 1.73
C ASP A 368 -36.50 -19.78 1.88
N SER A 369 -37.34 -20.06 2.89
CA SER A 369 -38.44 -19.19 3.32
C SER A 369 -37.95 -17.77 3.65
N LEU A 370 -38.46 -16.76 2.94
CA LEU A 370 -38.11 -15.33 3.05
C LEU A 370 -38.50 -14.67 4.40
N ARG A 371 -37.95 -15.14 5.52
CA ARG A 371 -38.09 -14.45 6.83
C ARG A 371 -37.15 -13.25 6.97
N VAL A 372 -36.02 -13.23 6.28
CA VAL A 372 -35.08 -12.11 6.26
C VAL A 372 -34.76 -11.67 4.84
N PHE A 373 -34.77 -10.36 4.61
CA PHE A 373 -34.62 -9.77 3.29
C PHE A 373 -33.14 -9.62 2.86
N PRO A 374 -32.79 -9.97 1.62
CA PRO A 374 -31.44 -9.79 1.08
C PRO A 374 -30.97 -8.33 1.15
N GLN A 375 -29.66 -8.15 1.29
CA GLN A 375 -29.00 -6.84 1.39
C GLN A 375 -28.07 -6.62 0.20
N LEU A 376 -28.11 -5.41 -0.36
CA LEU A 376 -27.28 -5.00 -1.48
C LEU A 376 -26.12 -4.14 -0.98
N ALA A 377 -24.91 -4.39 -1.48
CA ALA A 377 -23.70 -3.67 -1.10
C ALA A 377 -22.75 -3.47 -2.30
N THR A 378 -21.79 -2.55 -2.16
CA THR A 378 -20.72 -2.37 -3.14
C THR A 378 -19.40 -2.82 -2.49
N LEU A 379 -18.87 -3.97 -2.90
CA LEU A 379 -17.64 -4.54 -2.34
C LEU A 379 -16.57 -4.62 -3.43
N ARG A 380 -15.34 -4.16 -3.12
CA ARG A 380 -14.22 -4.08 -4.10
C ARG A 380 -14.62 -3.42 -5.44
N GLY A 381 -15.50 -2.41 -5.38
CA GLY A 381 -16.06 -1.70 -6.55
C GLY A 381 -17.19 -2.43 -7.28
N CYS A 382 -17.39 -3.71 -7.00
CA CYS A 382 -18.37 -4.59 -7.65
C CYS A 382 -19.72 -4.59 -6.90
N LEU A 383 -20.80 -4.92 -7.60
CA LEU A 383 -22.11 -5.15 -6.97
C LEU A 383 -22.07 -6.46 -6.18
N ALA A 384 -22.58 -6.44 -4.95
CA ALA A 384 -22.62 -7.58 -4.05
C ALA A 384 -24.02 -7.75 -3.43
N VAL A 385 -24.41 -9.00 -3.17
CA VAL A 385 -25.65 -9.34 -2.45
C VAL A 385 -25.35 -10.32 -1.32
N CYS A 386 -26.00 -10.11 -0.18
CA CYS A 386 -25.94 -11.01 0.97
C CYS A 386 -27.35 -11.49 1.34
N TYR A 387 -27.49 -12.77 1.68
CA TYR A 387 -28.75 -13.31 2.19
C TYR A 387 -28.56 -14.51 3.12
N GLU A 388 -29.57 -14.75 3.96
CA GLU A 388 -29.70 -15.93 4.80
C GLU A 388 -29.98 -17.16 3.93
N THR A 389 -29.26 -18.25 4.19
CA THR A 389 -29.38 -19.54 3.51
C THR A 389 -29.61 -20.62 4.55
N LYS A 390 -30.70 -21.38 4.40
CA LYS A 390 -31.16 -22.49 5.25
C LYS A 390 -31.24 -22.17 6.75
N LYS A 391 -31.33 -20.88 7.13
CA LYS A 391 -31.29 -20.39 8.53
C LYS A 391 -30.04 -20.83 9.32
N THR A 392 -28.96 -21.17 8.61
CA THR A 392 -27.69 -21.67 9.19
C THR A 392 -26.51 -20.74 8.94
N HIS A 393 -26.55 -19.96 7.87
CA HIS A 393 -25.47 -19.08 7.47
C HIS A 393 -25.95 -17.97 6.53
N TRP A 394 -25.13 -16.93 6.37
CA TRP A 394 -25.28 -15.92 5.33
C TRP A 394 -24.38 -16.29 4.16
N THR A 395 -24.92 -16.31 2.94
CA THR A 395 -24.10 -16.41 1.72
C THR A 395 -23.89 -15.01 1.15
N LEU A 396 -22.62 -14.66 0.91
CA LEU A 396 -22.22 -13.40 0.28
C LEU A 396 -21.77 -13.67 -1.16
N TRP A 397 -22.36 -12.97 -2.12
CA TRP A 397 -22.07 -13.07 -3.55
C TRP A 397 -21.58 -11.74 -4.12
N MET A 398 -20.72 -11.80 -5.13
CA MET A 398 -20.15 -10.66 -5.84
C MET A 398 -20.22 -10.89 -7.35
N MET A 399 -20.84 -9.94 -8.06
CA MET A 399 -20.94 -9.91 -9.51
C MET A 399 -19.61 -9.44 -10.11
N LYS A 400 -18.92 -10.30 -10.88
CA LYS A 400 -17.64 -9.96 -11.50
C LYS A 400 -17.79 -9.07 -12.73
N GLU A 401 -18.84 -9.29 -13.51
CA GLU A 401 -19.16 -8.53 -14.72
C GLU A 401 -20.57 -7.95 -14.57
N TYR A 402 -20.64 -6.63 -14.46
CA TYR A 402 -21.88 -5.96 -14.11
C TYR A 402 -22.98 -6.20 -15.17
N GLY A 403 -24.13 -6.67 -14.72
CA GLY A 403 -25.27 -6.98 -15.59
C GLY A 403 -25.27 -8.39 -16.19
N VAL A 404 -24.18 -9.16 -16.03
CA VAL A 404 -24.08 -10.56 -16.50
C VAL A 404 -24.44 -11.52 -15.35
N PRO A 405 -25.62 -12.17 -15.33
CA PRO A 405 -26.05 -12.99 -14.19
C PRO A 405 -25.14 -14.20 -13.91
N GLN A 406 -24.51 -14.75 -14.94
CA GLN A 406 -23.56 -15.87 -14.83
C GLN A 406 -22.25 -15.47 -14.10
N SER A 407 -21.97 -14.17 -13.98
CA SER A 407 -20.75 -13.66 -13.32
C SER A 407 -20.89 -13.52 -11.80
N TRP A 408 -22.04 -13.88 -11.22
CA TRP A 408 -22.20 -13.95 -9.76
C TRP A 408 -21.31 -15.04 -9.17
N THR A 409 -20.26 -14.62 -8.46
CA THR A 409 -19.35 -15.52 -7.73
C THR A 409 -19.67 -15.54 -6.24
N LYS A 410 -19.66 -16.73 -5.63
CA LYS A 410 -19.80 -16.88 -4.17
C LYS A 410 -18.49 -16.41 -3.52
N LEU A 411 -18.58 -15.37 -2.71
CA LEU A 411 -17.42 -14.71 -2.08
C LEU A 411 -17.16 -15.24 -0.67
N ALA A 412 -18.22 -15.52 0.10
CA ALA A 412 -18.09 -16.06 1.46
C ALA A 412 -19.34 -16.80 1.94
N ILE A 413 -19.15 -17.63 2.96
CA ILE A 413 -20.18 -18.20 3.82
C ILE A 413 -19.86 -17.73 5.25
N ILE A 414 -20.83 -17.07 5.90
CA ILE A 414 -20.68 -16.54 7.27
C ILE A 414 -21.66 -17.32 8.17
N PRO A 415 -21.20 -18.23 9.04
CA PRO A 415 -22.09 -19.08 9.84
C PRO A 415 -22.89 -18.28 10.87
N HIS A 416 -24.01 -18.85 11.31
CA HIS A 416 -24.83 -18.31 12.40
C HIS A 416 -24.12 -18.41 13.75
N HIS A 417 -23.28 -17.42 14.04
CA HIS A 417 -22.57 -17.30 15.30
C HIS A 417 -23.42 -16.58 16.37
N PRO A 418 -23.49 -17.05 17.63
CA PRO A 418 -24.34 -16.45 18.68
C PRO A 418 -24.13 -14.94 18.87
N LEU A 419 -22.88 -14.47 18.79
CA LEU A 419 -22.53 -13.05 18.95
C LEU A 419 -23.11 -12.14 17.85
N LEU A 420 -23.46 -12.69 16.67
CA LEU A 420 -24.13 -11.98 15.59
C LEU A 420 -25.65 -11.89 15.79
N LEU A 421 -26.23 -12.87 16.50
CA LEU A 421 -27.68 -13.09 16.58
C LEU A 421 -28.32 -12.64 17.90
N ASP A 422 -27.54 -12.28 18.93
CA ASP A 422 -28.06 -11.86 20.24
C ASP A 422 -28.46 -10.36 20.33
N PRO A 423 -29.75 -10.00 20.56
CA PRO A 423 -30.94 -10.85 20.61
C PRO A 423 -31.61 -11.00 19.23
N PRO A 424 -32.31 -12.12 18.95
CA PRO A 424 -32.81 -12.42 17.61
C PRO A 424 -33.89 -11.43 17.17
N ARG A 425 -33.73 -10.91 15.94
CA ARG A 425 -34.66 -10.02 15.24
C ARG A 425 -34.65 -10.35 13.75
N ASN A 426 -35.70 -9.95 13.03
CA ASN A 426 -35.83 -10.14 11.58
C ASN A 426 -34.93 -9.19 10.76
N PHE A 427 -33.69 -8.97 11.19
CA PHE A 427 -32.71 -8.12 10.51
C PHE A 427 -31.64 -8.98 9.82
N SER A 428 -31.21 -8.56 8.64
CA SER A 428 -30.16 -9.23 7.90
C SER A 428 -28.78 -8.85 8.44
N LEU A 429 -27.80 -9.72 8.21
CA LEU A 429 -26.41 -9.29 8.12
C LEU A 429 -26.29 -8.32 6.92
N VAL A 430 -25.71 -7.13 7.15
CA VAL A 430 -25.49 -6.11 6.12
C VAL A 430 -23.98 -5.98 5.87
N PRO A 431 -23.47 -6.33 4.68
CA PRO A 431 -22.07 -6.08 4.33
C PRO A 431 -21.83 -4.58 4.20
N VAL A 432 -20.79 -4.07 4.87
CA VAL A 432 -20.44 -2.64 4.82
C VAL A 432 -19.18 -2.43 3.99
N TYR A 433 -18.04 -3.01 4.39
CA TYR A 433 -16.76 -2.82 3.69
C TYR A 433 -15.86 -4.05 3.79
N MET A 434 -15.05 -4.31 2.76
CA MET A 434 -14.10 -5.43 2.73
C MET A 434 -12.67 -4.94 2.51
N LEU A 435 -11.74 -5.34 3.38
CA LEU A 435 -10.31 -5.08 3.23
C LEU A 435 -9.66 -6.00 2.18
N LYS A 436 -8.37 -5.75 1.90
CA LYS A 436 -7.56 -6.66 1.07
C LYS A 436 -7.24 -7.99 1.73
N ASN A 437 -7.10 -8.04 3.05
CA ASN A 437 -6.81 -9.28 3.80
C ASN A 437 -8.08 -10.10 4.07
N ASP A 438 -9.09 -9.98 3.19
CA ASP A 438 -10.43 -10.60 3.29
C ASP A 438 -11.15 -10.48 4.65
N VAL A 439 -10.81 -9.45 5.45
CA VAL A 439 -11.60 -9.05 6.62
C VAL A 439 -12.77 -8.16 6.18
N LEU A 440 -13.97 -8.57 6.55
CA LEU A 440 -15.24 -7.92 6.22
C LEU A 440 -15.81 -7.19 7.45
N LEU A 441 -16.02 -5.88 7.32
CA LEU A 441 -16.86 -5.11 8.23
C LEU A 441 -18.33 -5.29 7.85
N VAL A 442 -19.13 -5.74 8.81
CA VAL A 442 -20.58 -5.93 8.67
C VAL A 442 -21.34 -5.17 9.75
N ILE A 443 -22.64 -4.98 9.53
CA ILE A 443 -23.61 -4.77 10.61
C ILE A 443 -24.35 -6.09 10.84
N SER A 444 -24.35 -6.56 12.08
CA SER A 444 -25.01 -7.81 12.48
C SER A 444 -26.54 -7.67 12.60
N PRO A 445 -27.30 -8.79 12.56
CA PRO A 445 -28.71 -8.84 12.97
C PRO A 445 -28.97 -8.25 14.37
N SER A 446 -28.00 -8.41 15.30
CA SER A 446 -27.99 -7.78 16.63
C SER A 446 -27.75 -6.26 16.63
N CYS A 447 -27.67 -5.62 15.45
CA CYS A 447 -27.40 -4.20 15.27
C CYS A 447 -26.08 -3.74 15.93
N LYS A 448 -24.98 -4.46 15.71
CA LYS A 448 -23.61 -4.08 16.11
C LYS A 448 -22.73 -3.99 14.87
N PHE A 449 -21.68 -3.16 14.88
CA PHE A 449 -20.57 -3.31 13.92
C PHE A 449 -19.76 -4.54 14.32
N VAL A 450 -19.35 -5.34 13.35
CA VAL A 450 -18.58 -6.56 13.56
C VAL A 450 -17.53 -6.71 12.46
N LEU A 451 -16.33 -7.15 12.84
CA LEU A 451 -15.28 -7.59 11.93
C LEU A 451 -15.33 -9.11 11.80
N CYS A 452 -15.49 -9.62 10.59
CA CYS A 452 -15.43 -11.05 10.28
C CYS A 452 -14.20 -11.31 9.39
N ASN A 453 -13.22 -12.05 9.88
CA ASN A 453 -12.12 -12.52 9.03
C ASN A 453 -12.59 -13.76 8.26
N LEU A 454 -12.61 -13.66 6.92
CA LEU A 454 -13.14 -14.73 6.07
C LEU A 454 -12.15 -15.90 5.87
N ASN A 455 -10.89 -15.76 6.34
CA ASN A 455 -9.86 -16.79 6.21
C ASN A 455 -9.88 -17.81 7.35
N ASP A 456 -10.14 -17.37 8.59
CA ASP A 456 -10.14 -18.20 9.81
C ASP A 456 -11.51 -18.26 10.52
N GLY A 457 -12.50 -17.48 10.03
CA GLY A 457 -13.84 -17.38 10.62
C GLY A 457 -13.93 -16.56 11.90
N SER A 458 -12.84 -15.91 12.33
CA SER A 458 -12.82 -15.12 13.57
C SER A 458 -13.70 -13.88 13.50
N ILE A 459 -14.24 -13.51 14.66
CA ILE A 459 -15.23 -12.45 14.86
C ILE A 459 -14.76 -11.51 15.97
N ASP A 460 -14.62 -10.21 15.65
CA ASP A 460 -14.21 -9.17 16.60
C ASP A 460 -15.17 -7.96 16.56
N PHE A 461 -15.20 -7.19 17.65
CA PHE A 461 -16.10 -6.06 17.88
C PHE A 461 -15.31 -4.75 17.97
N PRO A 462 -15.30 -3.92 16.91
CA PRO A 462 -14.45 -2.75 16.87
C PRO A 462 -14.90 -1.66 17.86
N ASN A 463 -13.95 -1.14 18.61
CA ASN A 463 -14.19 -0.08 19.59
C ASN A 463 -14.38 1.28 18.89
N ILE A 464 -15.62 1.77 18.82
CA ILE A 464 -15.98 3.05 18.18
C ILE A 464 -16.61 3.98 19.23
N ASP A 465 -15.94 5.10 19.48
CA ASP A 465 -16.42 6.16 20.38
C ASP A 465 -17.25 7.18 19.60
N SER A 466 -18.56 7.14 19.83
CA SER A 466 -19.54 8.06 19.27
C SER A 466 -19.95 9.19 20.22
N SER A 467 -19.28 9.39 21.35
CA SER A 467 -19.64 10.45 22.32
C SER A 467 -19.65 11.86 21.71
N GLY A 468 -18.85 12.09 20.67
CA GLY A 468 -18.78 13.33 19.90
C GLY A 468 -19.76 13.46 18.72
N ASP A 469 -20.79 12.61 18.60
CA ASP A 469 -21.80 12.67 17.49
C ASP A 469 -23.03 13.56 17.81
N GLY A 470 -23.25 13.88 19.08
CA GLY A 470 -24.40 14.67 19.57
C GLY A 470 -25.75 13.93 19.59
N MET A 471 -25.81 12.65 19.17
CA MET A 471 -27.04 11.88 19.00
C MET A 471 -27.50 11.21 20.30
N THR A 472 -27.67 12.01 21.36
CA THR A 472 -27.87 11.59 22.76
C THR A 472 -29.03 10.62 23.03
N GLN A 473 -30.06 10.56 22.18
CA GLN A 473 -31.20 9.65 22.30
C GLN A 473 -30.92 8.26 21.69
N LEU A 474 -29.84 8.11 20.93
CA LEU A 474 -29.42 6.85 20.33
C LEU A 474 -28.40 6.13 21.22
N ARG A 475 -28.36 4.79 21.15
CA ARG A 475 -27.29 4.02 21.79
C ARG A 475 -25.93 4.42 21.19
N PRO A 476 -24.85 4.49 22.00
CA PRO A 476 -23.49 4.63 21.46
C PRO A 476 -23.18 3.51 20.47
N LEU A 477 -22.33 3.77 19.46
CA LEU A 477 -22.04 2.77 18.42
C LEU A 477 -21.48 1.45 18.99
N SER A 478 -20.70 1.51 20.08
CA SER A 478 -20.22 0.35 20.84
C SER A 478 -21.31 -0.47 21.55
N ARG A 479 -22.55 0.02 21.63
CA ARG A 479 -23.72 -0.65 22.24
C ARG A 479 -24.90 -0.87 21.29
N GLY A 480 -24.88 -0.27 20.10
CA GLY A 480 -25.91 -0.47 19.09
C GLY A 480 -25.89 0.56 17.96
N VAL A 481 -25.84 0.08 16.71
CA VAL A 481 -25.74 0.89 15.49
C VAL A 481 -27.10 1.22 14.87
N GLY A 482 -28.18 0.58 15.34
CA GLY A 482 -29.54 0.74 14.82
C GLY A 482 -30.12 2.15 14.98
N GLY A 483 -31.16 2.47 14.21
CA GLY A 483 -31.76 3.81 14.18
C GLY A 483 -30.95 4.86 13.42
N ARG A 484 -30.03 4.42 12.55
CA ARG A 484 -29.10 5.23 11.75
C ARG A 484 -28.95 4.67 10.33
N THR A 485 -28.76 5.56 9.35
CA THR A 485 -28.36 5.21 7.97
C THR A 485 -26.85 5.39 7.84
N TYR A 486 -26.17 4.48 7.14
CA TYR A 486 -24.72 4.51 6.93
C TYR A 486 -24.38 4.60 5.45
N HIS A 487 -23.46 5.49 5.07
CA HIS A 487 -22.90 5.55 3.73
C HIS A 487 -21.37 5.61 3.79
N ILE A 488 -20.71 4.86 2.91
CA ILE A 488 -19.27 4.95 2.70
C ILE A 488 -18.99 6.02 1.65
N TYR A 489 -17.96 6.82 1.89
CA TYR A 489 -17.40 7.72 0.89
C TYR A 489 -15.87 7.75 1.00
N TYR A 490 -15.23 8.13 -0.11
CA TYR A 490 -13.79 8.35 -0.19
C TYR A 490 -13.51 9.85 -0.16
N GLU A 491 -12.44 10.28 0.51
CA GLU A 491 -12.06 11.69 0.55
C GLU A 491 -11.62 12.19 -0.83
N SER A 492 -12.15 13.34 -1.23
CA SER A 492 -12.06 13.88 -2.59
C SER A 492 -11.99 15.40 -2.57
N LEU A 493 -11.36 15.99 -3.59
CA LEU A 493 -11.32 17.44 -3.80
C LEU A 493 -12.55 18.00 -4.53
N VAL A 494 -13.42 17.13 -5.07
CA VAL A 494 -14.61 17.53 -5.83
C VAL A 494 -15.50 18.48 -5.01
N SER A 495 -15.72 19.67 -5.53
CA SER A 495 -16.59 20.70 -4.95
C SER A 495 -17.86 20.83 -5.79
N PRO A 496 -19.04 21.14 -5.20
CA PRO A 496 -20.23 21.48 -5.97
C PRO A 496 -19.98 22.67 -6.94
N SER A 497 -19.10 23.60 -6.58
CA SER A 497 -18.69 24.73 -7.44
C SER A 497 -17.93 24.31 -8.70
N HIS A 498 -17.34 23.12 -8.76
CA HIS A 498 -16.72 22.59 -9.99
C HIS A 498 -17.74 22.29 -11.09
N PHE A 499 -19.03 22.25 -10.75
CA PHE A 499 -20.16 22.04 -11.65
C PHE A 499 -21.05 23.29 -11.73
N GLY A 500 -20.52 24.46 -11.33
CA GLY A 500 -21.21 25.74 -11.38
C GLY A 500 -22.35 25.92 -10.38
N LEU A 501 -22.46 25.04 -9.38
CA LEU A 501 -23.40 25.25 -8.26
C LEU A 501 -22.85 26.31 -7.30
N PRO A 502 -23.63 27.33 -6.90
CA PRO A 502 -23.21 28.26 -5.86
C PRO A 502 -22.91 27.53 -4.54
N THR A 503 -21.73 27.78 -3.96
CA THR A 503 -21.28 27.10 -2.73
C THR A 503 -21.23 28.01 -1.51
N CYS A 504 -21.64 27.47 -0.36
CA CYS A 504 -21.44 28.07 0.95
C CYS A 504 -20.49 27.22 1.82
N SER A 505 -19.79 27.86 2.75
CA SER A 505 -18.91 27.25 3.77
C SER A 505 -19.52 27.24 5.18
N SER A 506 -20.82 27.56 5.32
CA SER A 506 -21.43 27.84 6.63
C SER A 506 -22.68 27.01 6.99
N GLU A 507 -23.09 26.07 6.13
CA GLU A 507 -24.25 25.18 6.36
C GLU A 507 -23.91 23.96 7.25
N MET A 508 -22.64 23.56 7.33
CA MET A 508 -22.12 22.43 8.13
C MET A 508 -20.85 22.86 8.89
N ARG A 509 -20.75 22.54 10.19
CA ARG A 509 -19.59 22.89 11.03
C ARG A 509 -19.18 21.73 11.95
N SER A 510 -17.89 21.58 12.25
CA SER A 510 -17.40 20.57 13.20
C SER A 510 -17.32 21.12 14.63
N GLY A 511 -17.80 20.35 15.61
CA GLY A 511 -17.88 20.82 17.01
C GLY A 511 -16.53 21.15 17.67
N PHE A 512 -15.43 20.61 17.15
CA PHE A 512 -14.07 20.80 17.67
C PHE A 512 -13.50 22.23 17.60
N TRP A 513 -14.19 23.18 16.95
CA TRP A 513 -13.77 24.59 16.86
C TRP A 513 -14.41 25.52 17.91
N SER A 514 -15.17 24.99 18.87
CA SER A 514 -15.87 25.78 19.90
C SER A 514 -15.33 25.56 21.33
N SER A 515 -14.05 25.87 21.58
CA SER A 515 -13.43 25.69 22.92
C SER A 515 -12.39 26.74 23.33
N LYS A 516 -12.55 28.01 22.93
CA LYS A 516 -11.87 29.15 23.58
C LYS A 516 -12.76 30.38 23.72
N ILE A 517 -13.15 30.68 24.97
CA ILE A 517 -13.70 31.97 25.46
C ILE A 517 -15.11 32.27 24.89
N SER A 518 -16.13 32.67 25.65
CA SER A 518 -16.14 33.32 26.98
C SER A 518 -17.12 32.65 27.96
N SER A 519 -16.76 32.62 29.23
CA SER A 519 -17.66 32.28 30.34
C SER A 519 -18.12 33.55 31.05
N LYS A 520 -19.44 33.85 31.04
CA LYS A 520 -20.06 34.70 32.09
C LYS A 520 -21.59 34.57 32.16
N LYS A 521 -22.04 34.16 33.36
CA LYS A 521 -23.35 34.34 34.00
C LYS A 521 -24.60 33.75 33.31
N LEU A 522 -25.17 32.76 33.99
CA LEU A 522 -26.62 32.52 34.00
C LEU A 522 -27.35 33.77 34.50
N ARG A 523 -28.54 34.05 33.95
CA ARG A 523 -29.74 34.42 34.71
C ARG A 523 -30.99 33.99 33.94
N GLN A 524 -32.03 33.57 34.67
CA GLN A 524 -33.31 33.08 34.11
C GLN A 524 -34.37 34.21 34.02
N PRO A 525 -35.56 33.98 33.41
CA PRO A 525 -36.21 34.99 32.57
C PRO A 525 -37.38 35.73 33.23
N ARG A 526 -37.86 36.82 32.59
CA ARG A 526 -39.28 37.22 32.58
C ARG A 526 -39.61 38.34 31.58
N ALA A 527 -40.93 38.47 31.33
CA ALA A 527 -41.67 39.63 30.80
C ALA A 527 -41.70 39.91 29.28
N ARG A 528 -42.84 40.47 28.86
CA ARG A 528 -43.21 40.97 27.52
C ARG A 528 -43.03 42.49 27.46
N ALA A 529 -42.86 43.09 26.28
CA ALA A 529 -43.69 44.23 25.82
C ALA A 529 -43.39 44.68 24.36
N ASP A 530 -44.42 45.29 23.78
CA ASP A 530 -44.65 45.87 22.45
C ASP A 530 -43.57 46.68 21.68
N ARG A 531 -43.72 46.62 20.33
CA ARG A 531 -43.68 47.71 19.32
C ARG A 531 -42.56 48.76 19.32
N ARG A 532 -41.89 48.91 18.15
CA ARG A 532 -42.20 49.96 17.12
C ARG A 532 -41.27 49.84 15.89
N LEU A 533 -41.79 50.13 14.70
CA LEU A 533 -41.00 50.53 13.51
C LEU A 533 -40.63 52.03 13.64
N PRO A 534 -39.57 52.53 12.97
CA PRO A 534 -39.77 53.26 11.70
C PRO A 534 -38.58 53.06 10.69
N PRO A 535 -38.15 54.00 9.81
CA PRO A 535 -38.29 53.79 8.35
C PRO A 535 -36.98 53.94 7.51
N PRO A 536 -37.02 53.68 6.18
CA PRO A 536 -35.91 53.99 5.26
C PRO A 536 -35.95 55.43 4.72
N LEU A 537 -34.79 55.98 4.30
CA LEU A 537 -34.68 57.29 3.61
C LEU A 537 -33.57 57.31 2.54
N SER A 538 -33.54 58.39 1.75
CA SER A 538 -33.05 58.44 0.37
C SER A 538 -32.01 59.55 0.06
N HIS A 539 -31.83 59.86 -1.23
CA HIS A 539 -31.02 60.93 -1.88
C HIS A 539 -29.54 60.57 -2.16
N LEU A 540 -28.93 60.77 -3.35
CA LEU A 540 -29.15 61.57 -4.59
C LEU A 540 -28.44 62.94 -4.63
N ASN A 541 -27.32 63.04 -5.37
CA ASN A 541 -26.80 64.21 -6.13
C ASN A 541 -25.45 63.83 -6.81
N ARG A 542 -24.90 64.50 -7.84
CA ARG A 542 -25.48 65.10 -9.08
C ARG A 542 -24.34 65.33 -10.11
N MET A 543 -24.71 65.42 -11.38
CA MET A 543 -23.90 65.65 -12.60
C MET A 543 -22.92 66.85 -12.60
N LYS A 544 -21.88 66.77 -13.45
CA LYS A 544 -21.57 67.76 -14.51
C LYS A 544 -20.82 67.08 -15.70
N ARG A 545 -20.73 67.74 -16.86
CA ARG A 545 -20.21 67.19 -18.15
C ARG A 545 -19.10 68.07 -18.77
N GLY A 546 -18.12 67.42 -19.41
CA GLY A 546 -17.47 67.82 -20.69
C GLY A 546 -16.60 69.10 -20.74
N PRO A 547 -15.97 69.41 -21.89
CA PRO A 547 -16.01 68.70 -23.20
C PRO A 547 -14.62 68.15 -23.67
N ILE A 548 -14.51 67.83 -24.97
CA ILE A 548 -13.35 67.27 -25.71
C ILE A 548 -12.70 68.37 -26.58
N PRO A 549 -11.43 68.21 -27.01
CA PRO A 549 -11.09 68.37 -28.43
C PRO A 549 -10.18 67.23 -28.99
N ASP A 550 -10.16 67.10 -30.32
CA ASP A 550 -9.50 66.04 -31.10
C ASP A 550 -8.27 66.55 -31.92
N ASP A 551 -7.86 65.79 -32.94
CA ASP A 551 -6.96 66.09 -34.09
C ASP A 551 -5.41 65.91 -33.99
N ASP A 552 -4.94 64.85 -34.67
CA ASP A 552 -3.96 64.76 -35.79
C ASP A 552 -2.44 65.14 -35.72
N ASN A 553 -1.65 64.23 -36.34
CA ASN A 553 -0.48 64.45 -37.23
C ASN A 553 0.86 65.07 -36.70
N ASP A 554 2.05 64.84 -37.30
CA ASP A 554 2.56 63.73 -38.14
C ASP A 554 4.13 63.72 -38.18
N ASP A 555 4.70 62.57 -38.58
CA ASP A 555 5.98 62.26 -39.30
C ASP A 555 7.38 62.89 -38.99
N THR A 556 8.42 62.11 -39.37
CA THR A 556 9.81 62.48 -39.80
C THR A 556 10.89 62.97 -38.79
N VAL A 557 12.24 62.84 -38.99
CA VAL A 557 13.14 61.99 -39.84
C VAL A 557 14.62 62.05 -39.33
N ALA A 558 15.46 61.04 -39.68
CA ALA A 558 16.96 61.04 -39.71
C ALA A 558 17.78 61.15 -38.40
N ARG A 559 19.09 60.84 -38.34
CA ARG A 559 20.02 59.79 -38.89
C ARG A 559 21.48 60.28 -38.72
N LYS A 560 22.35 59.55 -37.98
CA LYS A 560 23.86 59.51 -37.99
C LYS A 560 24.37 58.89 -36.66
N GLY A 561 25.39 58.01 -36.56
CA GLY A 561 26.01 57.12 -37.57
C GLY A 561 27.53 56.89 -37.42
N LYS A 562 27.98 55.83 -36.71
CA LYS A 562 29.31 55.10 -36.81
C LYS A 562 29.40 53.99 -35.71
N VAL A 563 29.76 52.72 -36.00
CA VAL A 563 31.13 52.07 -36.04
C VAL A 563 31.74 51.85 -34.62
N VAL A 564 32.15 50.64 -34.15
CA VAL A 564 32.21 49.27 -34.74
C VAL A 564 32.37 48.13 -33.68
N THR A 565 31.85 46.91 -33.96
CA THR A 565 32.09 45.59 -33.28
C THR A 565 31.79 45.45 -31.77
N THR A 566 31.57 44.28 -31.13
CA THR A 566 31.71 42.82 -31.48
C THR A 566 30.49 41.96 -31.01
N THR A 567 30.48 40.68 -31.41
CA THR A 567 29.94 39.48 -30.70
C THR A 567 28.43 39.30 -30.41
N GLU A 568 27.91 38.17 -30.94
CA GLU A 568 26.85 37.28 -30.42
C GLU A 568 25.51 37.85 -29.92
N GLY A 569 24.45 37.61 -30.69
CA GLY A 569 23.08 37.97 -30.32
C GLY A 569 22.21 36.77 -29.92
N TRP A 570 21.57 36.87 -28.75
CA TRP A 570 20.26 36.28 -28.45
C TRP A 570 19.35 37.42 -27.95
N PRO A 571 18.13 37.63 -28.47
CA PRO A 571 17.33 38.80 -28.11
C PRO A 571 16.80 38.77 -26.67
N GLU A 572 16.78 39.94 -26.01
CA GLU A 572 16.08 40.12 -24.74
C GLU A 572 14.56 40.03 -24.94
N LEU A 573 13.90 39.10 -24.23
CA LEU A 573 12.43 39.09 -24.09
C LEU A 573 12.02 39.64 -22.71
N LEU A 574 11.48 40.86 -22.73
CA LEU A 574 10.48 41.42 -21.80
C LEU A 574 10.72 41.18 -20.29
N ARG A 575 11.28 42.21 -19.61
CA ARG A 575 11.28 42.31 -18.14
C ARG A 575 9.85 42.47 -17.59
N CYS A 576 9.16 41.36 -17.32
CA CYS A 576 7.91 41.39 -16.55
C CYS A 576 8.21 41.51 -15.04
N THR A 577 8.07 42.72 -14.48
CA THR A 577 8.35 43.02 -13.07
C THR A 577 7.24 42.60 -12.11
N THR A 578 6.91 41.30 -12.07
CA THR A 578 6.00 40.75 -11.05
C THR A 578 6.76 40.23 -9.83
N THR A 579 7.02 41.10 -8.86
CA THR A 579 7.62 40.76 -7.56
C THR A 579 6.66 40.00 -6.64
N LYS A 580 6.42 38.72 -6.96
CA LYS A 580 5.85 37.73 -6.02
C LYS A 580 6.95 36.75 -5.60
N PRO A 581 7.17 36.52 -4.30
CA PRO A 581 8.08 35.46 -3.87
C PRO A 581 7.55 34.10 -4.37
N PRO A 582 8.43 33.24 -4.92
CA PRO A 582 8.01 31.96 -5.48
C PRO A 582 7.54 30.97 -4.39
N PRO A 583 6.90 29.85 -4.78
CA PRO A 583 6.27 28.95 -3.83
C PRO A 583 7.27 28.30 -2.86
N ILE A 584 7.22 28.68 -1.59
CA ILE A 584 7.95 27.97 -0.53
C ILE A 584 7.21 26.67 -0.24
N LEU A 585 7.66 25.59 -0.88
CA LEU A 585 7.29 24.23 -0.51
C LEU A 585 7.92 23.95 0.87
N LEU A 586 7.12 23.53 1.85
CA LEU A 586 7.65 23.16 3.17
C LEU A 586 8.57 21.92 3.02
N ASP A 587 9.77 21.94 3.61
CA ASP A 587 10.79 20.90 3.37
C ASP A 587 10.30 19.47 3.69
N GLU A 588 9.41 19.31 4.67
CA GLU A 588 8.75 18.03 4.98
C GLU A 588 7.95 17.47 3.80
N LEU A 589 7.24 18.34 3.08
CA LEU A 589 6.51 17.96 1.88
C LEU A 589 7.48 17.69 0.73
N ILE A 590 8.57 18.46 0.57
CA ILE A 590 9.62 18.17 -0.42
C ILE A 590 10.17 16.76 -0.20
N ALA A 591 10.44 16.39 1.06
CA ALA A 591 10.83 15.03 1.41
C ALA A 591 9.75 14.01 1.04
N GLU A 592 8.51 14.17 1.51
CA GLU A 592 7.40 13.25 1.19
C GLU A 592 7.16 13.03 -0.31
N ILE A 593 7.41 14.07 -1.11
CA ILE A 593 7.32 14.07 -2.57
C ILE A 593 8.46 13.26 -3.18
N LEU A 594 9.71 13.65 -2.89
CA LEU A 594 10.89 13.01 -3.46
C LEU A 594 11.01 11.54 -3.00
N LEU A 595 10.57 11.21 -1.78
CA LEU A 595 10.49 9.84 -1.26
C LEU A 595 9.61 8.90 -2.10
N ARG A 596 8.80 9.41 -3.05
CA ARG A 596 7.91 8.63 -3.93
C ARG A 596 8.43 8.49 -5.36
N ILE A 597 9.59 9.08 -5.67
CA ILE A 597 10.22 9.03 -7.00
C ILE A 597 11.22 7.84 -7.03
N PRO A 598 11.32 7.06 -8.11
CA PRO A 598 12.30 5.97 -8.22
C PRO A 598 13.74 6.46 -8.00
N ALA A 599 14.56 5.66 -7.29
CA ALA A 599 15.92 6.04 -6.90
C ALA A 599 16.80 6.47 -8.10
N ARG A 600 16.73 5.75 -9.22
CA ARG A 600 17.46 6.07 -10.47
C ARG A 600 17.05 7.43 -11.06
N SER A 601 15.78 7.81 -10.96
CA SER A 601 15.30 9.12 -11.38
C SER A 601 15.80 10.23 -10.45
N LEU A 602 15.78 9.99 -9.13
CA LEU A 602 16.36 10.92 -8.15
C LEU A 602 17.86 11.13 -8.34
N VAL A 603 18.63 10.07 -8.64
CA VAL A 603 20.07 10.20 -8.94
C VAL A 603 20.32 11.02 -10.20
N ARG A 604 19.54 10.79 -11.27
CA ARG A 604 19.60 11.58 -12.51
C ARG A 604 19.32 13.06 -12.23
N LEU A 605 18.27 13.36 -11.46
CA LEU A 605 17.87 14.73 -11.11
C LEU A 605 18.79 15.41 -10.09
N ARG A 606 19.55 14.66 -9.28
CA ARG A 606 20.37 15.17 -8.15
C ARG A 606 21.33 16.31 -8.53
N ASN A 607 21.80 16.35 -9.77
CA ASN A 607 22.72 17.39 -10.25
C ASN A 607 22.00 18.57 -10.93
N SER A 608 20.70 18.44 -11.22
CA SER A 608 19.84 19.42 -11.93
C SER A 608 18.85 20.15 -11.00
N VAL A 609 18.81 19.79 -9.71
CA VAL A 609 18.00 20.45 -8.67
C VAL A 609 18.85 21.40 -7.82
N CYS A 610 18.21 22.27 -7.02
CA CYS A 610 18.91 23.24 -6.17
C CYS A 610 19.74 22.60 -5.05
N SER A 611 20.57 23.41 -4.39
CA SER A 611 21.40 23.02 -3.25
C SER A 611 20.62 22.33 -2.13
N SER A 612 19.46 22.87 -1.70
CA SER A 612 18.61 22.24 -0.67
C SER A 612 18.18 20.82 -1.08
N TRP A 613 17.56 20.67 -2.26
CA TRP A 613 17.06 19.38 -2.74
C TRP A 613 18.19 18.39 -2.99
N ARG A 614 19.33 18.86 -3.50
CA ARG A 614 20.54 18.05 -3.70
C ARG A 614 21.10 17.56 -2.37
N THR A 615 21.12 18.39 -1.33
CA THR A 615 21.53 18.00 0.03
C THR A 615 20.55 17.00 0.63
N LEU A 616 19.25 17.24 0.52
CA LEU A 616 18.18 16.34 0.98
C LEU A 616 18.31 14.95 0.33
N ILE A 617 18.33 14.87 -1.01
CA ILE A 617 18.49 13.61 -1.77
C ILE A 617 19.81 12.89 -1.45
N SER A 618 20.87 13.64 -1.13
CA SER A 618 22.19 13.07 -0.79
C SER A 618 22.29 12.62 0.67
N SER A 619 21.37 13.04 1.55
CA SER A 619 21.44 12.76 2.99
C SER A 619 21.21 11.26 3.30
N SER A 620 21.88 10.77 4.34
CA SER A 620 21.73 9.39 4.80
C SER A 620 20.34 9.09 5.32
N GLN A 621 19.70 10.06 6.00
CA GLN A 621 18.35 9.90 6.53
C GLN A 621 17.32 9.75 5.40
N PHE A 622 17.33 10.65 4.41
CA PHE A 622 16.44 10.56 3.26
C PHE A 622 16.65 9.24 2.48
N ALA A 623 17.89 8.79 2.31
CA ALA A 623 18.18 7.52 1.67
C ALA A 623 17.64 6.30 2.45
N LYS A 624 17.67 6.33 3.79
CA LYS A 624 17.07 5.30 4.66
C LYS A 624 15.54 5.31 4.59
N ASP A 625 14.92 6.48 4.60
CA ASP A 625 13.46 6.59 4.53
C ASP A 625 12.93 6.29 3.11
N HIS A 626 13.70 6.60 2.07
CA HIS A 626 13.44 6.18 0.69
C HIS A 626 13.45 4.65 0.58
N LEU A 627 14.51 4.00 1.12
CA LEU A 627 14.62 2.55 1.19
C LEU A 627 13.44 1.93 1.98
N ARG A 628 13.13 2.44 3.17
CA ARG A 628 12.00 1.98 4.00
C ARG A 628 10.69 2.06 3.24
N ARG A 629 10.42 3.17 2.53
CA ARG A 629 9.23 3.29 1.68
C ARG A 629 9.25 2.30 0.52
N SER A 630 10.40 2.12 -0.14
CA SER A 630 10.58 1.15 -1.23
C SER A 630 10.32 -0.28 -0.78
N MET A 631 10.71 -0.65 0.45
CA MET A 631 10.47 -1.98 1.04
C MET A 631 9.05 -2.19 1.57
N ALA A 632 8.36 -1.11 1.99
CA ALA A 632 6.96 -1.15 2.46
C ALA A 632 5.94 -1.05 1.30
N VAL A 633 6.37 -0.52 0.15
CA VAL A 633 5.65 -0.63 -1.11
C VAL A 633 5.85 -2.04 -1.68
N ASP A 634 4.86 -2.52 -2.42
CA ASP A 634 4.90 -3.75 -3.18
C ASP A 634 6.24 -3.94 -3.96
N PRO A 635 6.99 -5.04 -3.74
CA PRO A 635 8.22 -5.30 -4.48
C PRO A 635 8.07 -5.26 -6.01
N ALA A 636 6.89 -5.56 -6.55
CA ALA A 636 6.61 -5.48 -8.00
C ALA A 636 6.41 -4.05 -8.52
N LEU A 637 6.21 -3.05 -7.64
CA LEU A 637 6.22 -1.62 -7.97
C LEU A 637 7.61 -0.99 -7.82
N THR A 638 8.54 -1.66 -7.12
CA THR A 638 9.97 -1.38 -7.24
C THR A 638 10.49 -1.93 -8.58
N HIS A 639 11.62 -1.42 -9.07
CA HIS A 639 12.21 -1.88 -10.33
C HIS A 639 13.47 -2.71 -10.04
N PRO A 640 13.36 -4.02 -9.72
CA PRO A 640 14.53 -4.86 -9.53
C PRO A 640 15.35 -4.98 -10.82
N ARG A 641 16.66 -5.15 -10.65
CA ARG A 641 17.62 -5.35 -11.73
C ARG A 641 18.50 -6.55 -11.43
N ILE A 642 18.84 -7.32 -12.47
CA ILE A 642 19.80 -8.42 -12.37
C ILE A 642 21.17 -7.87 -12.74
N ALA A 643 22.14 -8.05 -11.86
CA ALA A 643 23.57 -7.92 -12.15
C ALA A 643 24.19 -9.30 -12.37
N TYR A 644 25.22 -9.41 -13.21
CA TYR A 644 25.96 -10.66 -13.41
C TYR A 644 27.44 -10.46 -13.73
N TYR A 645 28.25 -11.47 -13.42
CA TYR A 645 29.68 -11.55 -13.73
C TYR A 645 30.04 -12.98 -14.18
N SER A 646 31.16 -13.18 -14.88
CA SER A 646 31.65 -14.53 -15.20
C SER A 646 32.40 -15.16 -14.03
N PHE A 647 32.05 -16.39 -13.64
CA PHE A 647 32.77 -17.06 -12.55
C PHE A 647 34.00 -17.85 -13.02
N TRP A 648 33.97 -18.43 -14.23
CA TRP A 648 35.13 -19.09 -14.85
C TRP A 648 36.17 -18.07 -15.34
N HIS A 649 35.78 -17.27 -16.32
CA HIS A 649 36.67 -16.37 -17.05
C HIS A 649 37.00 -15.13 -16.21
N SER A 650 38.18 -14.56 -16.42
CA SER A 650 38.59 -13.34 -15.75
C SER A 650 38.14 -12.14 -16.59
N TYR A 651 36.91 -11.67 -16.36
CA TYR A 651 36.39 -10.43 -16.94
C TYR A 651 36.32 -9.31 -15.89
N PRO A 652 36.70 -8.07 -16.22
CA PRO A 652 36.51 -6.91 -15.35
C PRO A 652 35.09 -6.33 -15.42
N THR A 653 34.24 -6.83 -16.34
CA THR A 653 32.89 -6.33 -16.57
C THR A 653 31.84 -7.00 -15.68
N ILE A 654 30.86 -6.21 -15.24
CA ILE A 654 29.61 -6.66 -14.62
C ILE A 654 28.47 -6.17 -15.50
N GLY A 655 27.69 -7.08 -16.07
CA GLY A 655 26.52 -6.77 -16.89
C GLY A 655 25.28 -6.56 -16.01
N VAL A 656 24.44 -5.56 -16.33
CA VAL A 656 23.26 -5.23 -15.52
C VAL A 656 22.02 -4.86 -16.35
N PHE A 657 20.95 -5.65 -16.25
CA PHE A 657 19.69 -5.46 -16.99
C PHE A 657 18.46 -5.30 -16.07
N SER A 658 17.37 -4.79 -16.65
CA SER A 658 16.08 -4.57 -15.97
C SER A 658 15.33 -5.89 -15.84
N VAL A 659 14.88 -6.29 -14.64
CA VAL A 659 14.03 -7.48 -14.49
C VAL A 659 12.70 -7.26 -15.19
N ARG A 660 12.09 -6.08 -14.99
CA ARG A 660 10.81 -5.68 -15.60
C ARG A 660 10.80 -5.85 -17.13
N SER A 661 11.88 -5.46 -17.80
CA SER A 661 11.99 -5.57 -19.27
C SER A 661 12.05 -7.02 -19.77
N VAL A 662 12.54 -7.97 -18.95
CA VAL A 662 12.52 -9.40 -19.29
C VAL A 662 11.08 -9.92 -19.40
N PHE A 663 10.14 -9.34 -18.65
CA PHE A 663 8.72 -9.72 -18.66
C PHE A 663 7.84 -8.85 -19.58
N GLU A 664 8.17 -7.57 -19.79
CA GLU A 664 7.31 -6.61 -20.50
C GLU A 664 7.69 -6.40 -21.97
N ASN A 665 8.93 -6.68 -22.38
CA ASN A 665 9.33 -6.51 -23.78
C ASN A 665 8.68 -7.58 -24.68
N HIS A 666 8.19 -7.18 -25.86
CA HIS A 666 7.81 -8.14 -26.91
C HIS A 666 9.03 -9.00 -27.33
N PRO A 667 8.83 -10.25 -27.83
CA PRO A 667 9.93 -11.14 -28.22
C PRO A 667 10.95 -10.56 -29.20
N HIS A 668 10.51 -9.59 -30.03
CA HIS A 668 11.33 -8.90 -31.02
C HIS A 668 12.13 -7.71 -30.47
N GLU A 669 11.83 -7.19 -29.27
CA GLU A 669 12.58 -6.08 -28.65
C GLU A 669 13.50 -6.61 -27.54
N PRO A 670 14.82 -6.77 -27.78
CA PRO A 670 15.71 -7.37 -26.79
C PRO A 670 15.89 -6.48 -25.55
N THR A 671 15.83 -7.09 -24.36
CA THR A 671 16.27 -6.45 -23.12
C THR A 671 17.77 -6.20 -23.18
N LYS A 672 18.16 -4.93 -23.31
CA LYS A 672 19.57 -4.51 -23.44
C LYS A 672 20.30 -4.55 -22.10
N VAL A 673 21.46 -5.21 -22.08
CA VAL A 673 22.40 -5.17 -20.94
C VAL A 673 23.14 -3.84 -20.90
N VAL A 674 23.29 -3.25 -19.70
CA VAL A 674 24.23 -2.16 -19.44
C VAL A 674 25.43 -2.73 -18.71
N ALA A 675 26.61 -2.73 -19.36
CA ALA A 675 27.84 -3.24 -18.76
C ALA A 675 28.64 -2.14 -18.05
N TYR A 676 29.23 -2.52 -16.91
CA TYR A 676 30.12 -1.67 -16.14
C TYR A 676 31.47 -2.36 -15.96
N GLU A 677 32.56 -1.66 -16.28
CA GLU A 677 33.93 -2.16 -16.13
C GLU A 677 34.54 -1.68 -14.81
N GLY A 678 35.11 -2.62 -14.05
CA GLY A 678 35.90 -2.34 -12.85
C GLY A 678 37.40 -2.35 -13.13
N ARG A 679 38.19 -1.69 -12.27
CA ARG A 679 39.68 -1.72 -12.36
C ARG A 679 40.33 -3.10 -12.13
N ARG A 680 39.55 -4.14 -11.80
CA ARG A 680 40.00 -5.49 -11.44
C ARG A 680 38.93 -6.52 -11.84
N HIS A 681 39.30 -7.79 -11.88
CA HIS A 681 38.37 -8.92 -11.97
C HIS A 681 37.56 -9.02 -10.68
N LEU A 682 36.29 -8.58 -10.72
CA LEU A 682 35.40 -8.53 -9.56
C LEU A 682 34.38 -9.67 -9.59
N ARG A 683 34.08 -10.23 -8.42
CA ARG A 683 33.03 -11.22 -8.16
C ARG A 683 32.03 -10.64 -7.17
N MET A 684 30.76 -11.00 -7.29
CA MET A 684 29.72 -10.55 -6.36
C MET A 684 29.54 -11.57 -5.22
N ILE A 685 29.46 -11.07 -3.98
CA ILE A 685 29.10 -11.88 -2.80
C ILE A 685 27.59 -11.84 -2.55
N GLY A 686 26.96 -10.69 -2.79
CA GLY A 686 25.53 -10.54 -2.51
C GLY A 686 25.04 -9.11 -2.67
N SER A 687 23.73 -8.96 -2.56
CA SER A 687 22.99 -7.72 -2.70
C SER A 687 22.19 -7.43 -1.43
N CYS A 688 22.25 -6.19 -0.94
CA CYS A 688 21.46 -5.76 0.20
C CYS A 688 21.17 -4.27 0.10
N ASN A 689 19.90 -3.86 0.24
CA ASN A 689 19.47 -2.45 0.26
C ASN A 689 19.96 -1.61 -0.96
N GLY A 690 20.22 -2.26 -2.09
CA GLY A 690 20.77 -1.67 -3.32
C GLY A 690 22.29 -1.50 -3.37
N LEU A 691 23.00 -1.93 -2.33
CA LEU A 691 24.45 -2.17 -2.36
C LEU A 691 24.73 -3.59 -2.87
N LEU A 692 25.67 -3.72 -3.78
CA LEU A 692 26.33 -4.96 -4.15
C LEU A 692 27.65 -5.04 -3.38
N CYS A 693 27.90 -6.14 -2.68
CA CYS A 693 29.22 -6.44 -2.14
C CYS A 693 30.04 -7.17 -3.20
N LEU A 694 31.13 -6.53 -3.62
CA LEU A 694 32.06 -7.05 -4.62
C LEU A 694 33.36 -7.45 -3.93
N HIS A 695 34.03 -8.48 -4.40
CA HIS A 695 35.42 -8.77 -4.04
C HIS A 695 36.29 -9.02 -5.27
N ASP A 696 37.60 -8.79 -5.19
CA ASP A 696 38.50 -9.13 -6.30
C ASP A 696 38.93 -10.61 -6.30
N LYS A 697 39.17 -11.13 -7.52
CA LYS A 697 39.76 -12.45 -7.76
C LYS A 697 41.25 -12.35 -7.44
N GLN A 698 41.71 -13.18 -6.49
CA GLN A 698 43.09 -13.20 -6.00
C GLN A 698 44.12 -13.26 -7.14
N ARG A 699 45.21 -12.48 -7.04
CA ARG A 699 46.32 -12.55 -8.00
C ARG A 699 47.10 -13.86 -7.84
N LYS A 700 47.72 -14.32 -8.94
CA LYS A 700 48.66 -15.46 -8.96
C LYS A 700 49.99 -15.19 -8.24
N ASP A 701 50.32 -13.93 -7.93
CA ASP A 701 51.59 -13.53 -7.28
C ASP A 701 51.57 -13.64 -5.75
N GLY A 702 50.40 -13.86 -5.12
CA GLY A 702 50.26 -14.14 -3.69
C GLY A 702 50.59 -12.99 -2.72
N LEU A 703 50.99 -11.81 -3.22
CA LEU A 703 51.50 -10.69 -2.42
C LEU A 703 50.41 -9.80 -1.79
N LEU A 704 49.16 -9.90 -2.25
CA LEU A 704 48.02 -9.14 -1.70
C LEU A 704 46.83 -10.07 -1.45
N GLY A 705 46.21 -9.93 -0.28
CA GLY A 705 44.98 -10.63 0.08
C GLY A 705 43.76 -10.11 -0.70
N PRO A 706 42.67 -10.91 -0.78
CA PRO A 706 41.44 -10.47 -1.43
C PRO A 706 40.84 -9.25 -0.71
N ARG A 707 40.25 -8.35 -1.50
CA ARG A 707 39.65 -7.10 -1.04
C ARG A 707 38.17 -7.07 -1.37
N ALA A 708 37.33 -6.61 -0.45
CA ALA A 708 35.93 -6.31 -0.73
C ALA A 708 35.64 -4.81 -0.78
N MET A 709 34.66 -4.43 -1.60
CA MET A 709 34.09 -3.09 -1.67
C MET A 709 32.57 -3.17 -1.72
N LEU A 710 31.91 -2.07 -1.36
CA LEU A 710 30.47 -1.90 -1.58
C LEU A 710 30.26 -0.97 -2.77
N TRP A 711 29.45 -1.39 -3.74
CA TRP A 711 29.08 -0.62 -4.93
C TRP A 711 27.56 -0.47 -5.01
N ASN A 712 27.05 0.72 -5.29
CA ASN A 712 25.65 0.92 -5.68
C ASN A 712 25.60 1.28 -7.18
N PRO A 713 25.07 0.40 -8.06
CA PRO A 713 24.96 0.69 -9.50
C PRO A 713 24.00 1.83 -9.85
N CYS A 714 23.04 2.14 -8.98
CA CYS A 714 22.07 3.22 -9.15
C CYS A 714 22.67 4.60 -8.83
N THR A 715 23.48 4.73 -7.77
CA THR A 715 24.15 6.00 -7.41
C THR A 715 25.54 6.16 -8.03
N GLY A 716 26.15 5.07 -8.50
CA GLY A 716 27.50 5.03 -9.06
C GLY A 716 28.63 5.05 -8.03
N PHE A 717 28.32 5.12 -6.72
CA PHE A 717 29.33 5.22 -5.67
C PHE A 717 29.91 3.85 -5.29
N THR A 718 31.24 3.85 -5.08
CA THR A 718 32.01 2.72 -4.54
C THR A 718 32.71 3.12 -3.24
N SER A 719 32.73 2.24 -2.24
CA SER A 719 33.66 2.36 -1.12
C SER A 719 35.11 2.17 -1.60
N GLN A 720 36.08 2.59 -0.81
CA GLN A 720 37.43 2.03 -0.95
C GLN A 720 37.38 0.49 -0.75
N PRO A 721 38.18 -0.29 -1.51
CA PRO A 721 38.33 -1.72 -1.31
C PRO A 721 39.18 -2.01 -0.08
N LEU A 722 38.63 -2.76 0.87
CA LEU A 722 39.22 -3.08 2.19
C LEU A 722 39.80 -4.50 2.16
N GLU A 723 40.98 -4.70 2.76
CA GLU A 723 41.67 -6.00 2.78
C GLU A 723 41.06 -6.95 3.81
N ILE A 724 40.86 -8.20 3.39
CA ILE A 724 40.20 -9.25 4.17
C ILE A 724 41.21 -10.31 4.63
N GLY A 725 42.14 -10.68 3.75
CA GLY A 725 43.13 -11.74 3.98
C GLY A 725 42.59 -13.16 3.74
N GLY A 726 43.53 -14.10 3.58
CA GLY A 726 43.27 -15.52 3.33
C GLY A 726 42.49 -15.82 2.04
N ILE A 727 41.82 -16.97 2.00
CA ILE A 727 41.00 -17.45 0.87
C ILE A 727 39.56 -17.68 1.35
N PHE A 728 38.57 -17.21 0.57
CA PHE A 728 37.16 -17.44 0.88
C PHE A 728 36.74 -18.84 0.43
N ARG A 729 36.30 -19.66 1.38
CA ARG A 729 35.62 -20.94 1.09
C ARG A 729 34.10 -20.80 1.10
N VAL A 730 33.59 -20.01 2.04
CA VAL A 730 32.16 -19.68 2.19
C VAL A 730 32.06 -18.21 2.56
N CYS A 731 31.08 -17.50 2.01
CA CYS A 731 30.84 -16.09 2.33
C CYS A 731 29.35 -15.73 2.24
N GLY A 732 28.98 -14.55 2.74
CA GLY A 732 27.65 -13.99 2.56
C GLY A 732 27.59 -12.53 3.01
N PHE A 733 26.81 -11.72 2.31
CA PHE A 733 26.68 -10.28 2.57
C PHE A 733 25.25 -9.91 2.94
N GLY A 734 25.09 -9.17 4.04
CA GLY A 734 23.78 -8.77 4.53
C GLY A 734 23.82 -7.57 5.45
N TYR A 735 22.68 -7.31 6.10
CA TYR A 735 22.45 -6.13 6.92
C TYR A 735 21.86 -6.52 8.28
N ASP A 736 22.56 -6.12 9.34
CA ASP A 736 22.07 -6.09 10.71
C ASP A 736 21.15 -4.87 10.87
N HIS A 737 19.85 -5.16 10.93
CA HIS A 737 18.79 -4.16 10.98
C HIS A 737 18.59 -3.55 12.37
N VAL A 738 19.17 -4.13 13.43
CA VAL A 738 19.10 -3.61 14.80
C VAL A 738 20.25 -2.63 15.05
N ASN A 739 21.46 -2.97 14.63
CA ASN A 739 22.66 -2.14 14.84
C ASN A 739 22.95 -1.17 13.68
N ASP A 740 22.17 -1.18 12.60
CA ASP A 740 22.35 -0.33 11.41
C ASP A 740 23.74 -0.53 10.76
N LYS A 741 24.10 -1.79 10.50
CA LYS A 741 25.41 -2.18 9.93
C LYS A 741 25.28 -3.19 8.81
N TYR A 742 26.05 -3.01 7.75
CA TYR A 742 26.30 -4.09 6.80
C TYR A 742 27.38 -5.02 7.36
N LYS A 743 27.13 -6.32 7.26
CA LYS A 743 28.04 -7.37 7.72
C LYS A 743 28.40 -8.28 6.53
N LEU A 744 29.69 -8.60 6.41
CA LEU A 744 30.20 -9.61 5.48
C LEU A 744 30.72 -10.78 6.31
N PHE A 745 30.03 -11.91 6.21
CA PHE A 745 30.46 -13.19 6.74
C PHE A 745 31.47 -13.83 5.79
N VAL A 746 32.57 -14.36 6.33
CA VAL A 746 33.56 -15.16 5.59
C VAL A 746 34.10 -16.29 6.46
N ILE A 747 34.26 -17.47 5.85
CA ILE A 747 35.17 -18.51 6.33
C ILE A 747 36.50 -18.31 5.59
N VAL A 748 37.55 -18.04 6.37
CA VAL A 748 38.87 -17.67 5.88
C VAL A 748 39.87 -18.76 6.26
N GLU A 749 40.46 -19.39 5.24
CA GLU A 749 41.54 -20.36 5.43
C GLU A 749 42.90 -19.66 5.48
N ASN A 750 43.75 -20.05 6.44
CA ASN A 750 45.12 -19.55 6.59
C ASN A 750 46.13 -20.40 5.79
N LYS A 751 47.43 -20.07 5.87
CA LYS A 751 48.50 -20.80 5.16
C LYS A 751 48.78 -22.21 5.71
N SER A 752 48.24 -22.59 6.88
CA SER A 752 48.36 -23.93 7.46
C SER A 752 47.08 -24.77 7.35
N GLY A 753 46.11 -24.35 6.52
CA GLY A 753 44.84 -25.07 6.30
C GLY A 753 43.79 -24.87 7.40
N GLU A 754 44.09 -24.08 8.43
CA GLU A 754 43.17 -23.77 9.52
C GLU A 754 42.11 -22.76 9.02
N SER A 755 40.84 -23.08 9.26
CA SER A 755 39.70 -22.29 8.77
C SER A 755 39.05 -21.53 9.92
N PHE A 756 39.09 -20.20 9.87
CA PHE A 756 38.50 -19.33 10.87
C PHE A 756 37.20 -18.69 10.38
N THR A 757 36.20 -18.65 11.25
CA THR A 757 34.91 -18.04 10.92
C THR A 757 34.83 -16.59 11.42
N ARG A 758 34.66 -15.63 10.50
CA ARG A 758 34.76 -14.20 10.80
C ARG A 758 33.62 -13.38 10.22
N ILE A 759 33.29 -12.29 10.92
CA ILE A 759 32.42 -11.24 10.41
C ILE A 759 33.20 -9.93 10.30
N PHE A 760 33.17 -9.34 9.10
CA PHE A 760 33.51 -7.94 8.88
C PHE A 760 32.27 -7.08 9.15
N THR A 761 32.46 -5.96 9.83
CA THR A 761 31.42 -4.95 10.02
C THR A 761 31.82 -3.66 9.33
N PHE A 762 31.07 -3.27 8.30
CA PHE A 762 31.35 -2.05 7.54
C PHE A 762 30.99 -0.79 8.33
N GLY A 763 31.91 0.17 8.39
CA GLY A 763 31.72 1.45 9.07
C GLY A 763 32.98 2.35 9.06
N PRO A 764 32.97 3.49 9.78
CA PRO A 764 34.09 4.44 9.78
C PRO A 764 35.35 3.83 10.41
N LYS A 765 35.15 3.04 11.47
CA LYS A 765 36.12 2.09 12.02
C LYS A 765 35.63 0.69 11.63
N SER A 766 35.86 0.27 10.39
CA SER A 766 35.43 -1.08 9.95
C SER A 766 36.22 -2.15 10.71
N THR A 767 35.54 -3.11 11.32
CA THR A 767 36.14 -4.08 12.25
C THR A 767 36.04 -5.52 11.78
N TRP A 768 37.06 -6.30 12.14
CA TRP A 768 37.07 -7.75 12.12
C TRP A 768 36.79 -8.32 13.50
N ARG A 769 36.08 -9.44 13.54
CA ARG A 769 35.99 -10.32 14.70
C ARG A 769 35.78 -11.77 14.26
N THR A 770 36.35 -12.69 15.03
CA THR A 770 36.00 -14.11 15.00
C THR A 770 34.65 -14.30 15.70
N ILE A 771 33.82 -15.21 15.20
CA ILE A 771 32.57 -15.63 15.84
C ILE A 771 32.62 -17.14 16.12
N GLN A 772 31.52 -17.74 16.59
CA GLN A 772 31.45 -19.20 16.67
C GLN A 772 31.75 -19.83 15.30
N ASP A 773 32.62 -20.85 15.31
CA ASP A 773 33.00 -21.49 14.06
C ASP A 773 31.82 -22.17 13.36
N PHE A 774 31.90 -22.15 12.03
CA PHE A 774 30.86 -22.67 11.18
C PHE A 774 30.62 -24.16 11.48
N PRO A 775 29.36 -24.60 11.71
CA PRO A 775 29.06 -25.89 12.32
C PRO A 775 29.41 -27.13 11.47
N TYR A 776 29.95 -26.94 10.27
CA TYR A 776 30.37 -28.00 9.35
C TYR A 776 31.81 -27.77 8.87
N ARG A 777 32.73 -28.63 9.31
CA ARG A 777 34.14 -28.59 8.87
C ARG A 777 34.24 -28.91 7.38
N LEU A 778 34.71 -27.96 6.57
CA LEU A 778 34.76 -28.07 5.11
C LEU A 778 35.80 -29.07 4.59
N HIS A 779 36.82 -29.38 5.41
CA HIS A 779 37.96 -30.25 5.07
C HIS A 779 38.03 -31.55 5.89
N ASP A 780 37.02 -31.86 6.71
CA ASP A 780 37.00 -33.07 7.52
C ASP A 780 36.45 -34.24 6.69
N PRO A 781 37.26 -35.26 6.32
CA PRO A 781 36.80 -36.36 5.45
C PRO A 781 35.75 -37.26 6.12
N ASN A 782 35.52 -37.12 7.43
CA ASN A 782 34.43 -37.79 8.13
C ASN A 782 33.13 -36.98 8.15
N ASN A 783 33.18 -35.68 7.89
CA ASN A 783 32.01 -34.83 7.74
C ASN A 783 31.32 -35.11 6.38
N LYS A 784 30.06 -35.55 6.43
CA LYS A 784 29.30 -36.03 5.27
C LYS A 784 28.28 -35.03 4.73
N ALA A 785 28.19 -33.84 5.34
CA ALA A 785 27.31 -32.76 4.90
C ALA A 785 28.07 -31.76 4.01
N ILE A 786 27.55 -31.53 2.80
CA ILE A 786 28.14 -30.68 1.77
C ILE A 786 27.29 -29.42 1.59
N LEU A 787 27.93 -28.25 1.51
CA LEU A 787 27.28 -27.00 1.09
C LEU A 787 27.06 -27.01 -0.42
N LEU A 788 25.82 -26.83 -0.86
CA LEU A 788 25.46 -26.82 -2.28
C LEU A 788 25.80 -25.50 -2.99
N ALA A 789 25.97 -24.41 -2.23
CA ALA A 789 26.51 -23.15 -2.72
C ALA A 789 27.41 -22.51 -1.64
N PRO A 790 28.58 -21.93 -2.00
CA PRO A 790 29.47 -21.26 -1.05
C PRO A 790 29.00 -19.84 -0.67
N VAL A 791 27.95 -19.32 -1.31
CA VAL A 791 27.44 -17.96 -1.12
C VAL A 791 26.09 -17.99 -0.41
N GLY A 792 25.98 -17.27 0.71
CA GLY A 792 24.79 -17.24 1.56
C GLY A 792 23.75 -16.22 1.09
N LEU A 793 22.49 -16.65 1.00
CA LEU A 793 21.35 -15.83 0.58
C LEU A 793 20.80 -14.99 1.74
N PHE A 794 20.76 -13.68 1.56
CA PHE A 794 20.31 -12.74 2.60
C PHE A 794 18.79 -12.49 2.57
N VAL A 795 18.09 -12.87 3.63
CA VAL A 795 16.66 -12.59 3.79
C VAL A 795 16.47 -11.29 4.58
N SER A 796 16.03 -10.24 3.87
CA SER A 796 16.06 -8.87 4.41
C SER A 796 15.06 -8.57 5.52
N GLY A 797 13.97 -9.35 5.65
CA GLY A 797 12.98 -9.17 6.72
C GLY A 797 13.44 -9.72 8.07
N THR A 798 14.42 -10.62 8.07
CA THR A 798 14.90 -11.36 9.26
C THR A 798 16.33 -11.02 9.63
N GLY A 799 17.12 -10.47 8.69
CA GLY A 799 18.54 -10.22 8.89
C GLY A 799 19.39 -11.49 8.83
N THR A 800 18.93 -12.56 8.17
CA THR A 800 19.64 -13.85 8.15
C THR A 800 20.34 -14.13 6.83
N LEU A 801 21.52 -14.77 6.89
CA LEU A 801 22.17 -15.43 5.75
C LEU A 801 21.80 -16.91 5.73
N ASN A 802 21.53 -17.46 4.54
CA ASN A 802 20.98 -18.80 4.39
C ASN A 802 21.80 -19.61 3.38
N TRP A 803 22.22 -20.82 3.75
CA TRP A 803 22.89 -21.78 2.89
C TRP A 803 22.16 -23.12 2.88
N LEU A 804 22.29 -23.86 1.77
CA LEU A 804 21.69 -25.19 1.62
C LEU A 804 22.74 -26.28 1.86
N LEU A 805 22.48 -27.16 2.82
CA LEU A 805 23.32 -28.34 3.11
C LEU A 805 22.63 -29.63 2.70
N CYS A 806 23.40 -30.56 2.16
CA CYS A 806 22.95 -31.90 1.78
C CYS A 806 23.85 -32.99 2.40
N SER A 807 23.25 -34.00 3.01
CA SER A 807 23.94 -35.19 3.50
C SER A 807 24.18 -36.20 2.38
N SER A 808 25.43 -36.58 2.16
CA SER A 808 25.85 -37.59 1.18
C SER A 808 25.41 -39.02 1.50
N ARG A 809 24.85 -39.30 2.68
CA ARG A 809 24.44 -40.67 3.09
C ARG A 809 22.97 -40.85 3.46
N THR A 810 22.25 -39.79 3.86
CA THR A 810 20.95 -39.92 4.54
C THR A 810 19.80 -39.21 3.84
N SER A 811 19.97 -38.83 2.57
CA SER A 811 19.08 -37.97 1.74
C SER A 811 18.66 -36.62 2.34
N PHE A 812 19.07 -36.35 3.58
CA PHE A 812 18.75 -35.18 4.37
C PHE A 812 19.28 -33.89 3.74
N VAL A 813 18.39 -32.93 3.56
CA VAL A 813 18.71 -31.57 3.13
C VAL A 813 18.15 -30.61 4.18
N ALA A 814 18.89 -29.56 4.51
CA ALA A 814 18.43 -28.50 5.42
C ALA A 814 18.97 -27.13 5.02
N VAL A 815 18.30 -26.08 5.48
CA VAL A 815 18.84 -24.71 5.42
C VAL A 815 19.60 -24.45 6.72
N LEU A 816 20.86 -24.03 6.60
CA LEU A 816 21.60 -23.40 7.68
C LEU A 816 21.41 -21.89 7.59
N SER A 817 20.90 -21.31 8.66
CA SER A 817 20.70 -19.88 8.84
C SER A 817 21.76 -19.33 9.80
N LEU A 818 22.32 -18.17 9.49
CA LEU A 818 23.06 -17.33 10.43
C LEU A 818 22.29 -16.03 10.64
N ASP A 819 21.85 -15.79 11.87
CA ASP A 819 21.28 -14.52 12.31
C ASP A 819 22.39 -13.46 12.35
N LEU A 820 22.35 -12.43 11.50
CA LEU A 820 23.40 -11.39 11.51
C LEU A 820 23.29 -10.43 12.69
N VAL A 821 22.23 -10.45 13.50
CA VAL A 821 22.09 -9.62 14.71
C VAL A 821 22.67 -10.34 15.91
N LYS A 822 22.29 -11.61 16.10
CA LYS A 822 22.70 -12.46 17.24
C LYS A 822 24.01 -13.22 16.99
N GLU A 823 24.34 -13.44 15.72
CA GLU A 823 25.52 -14.17 15.24
C GLU A 823 25.54 -15.65 15.64
N THR A 824 24.34 -16.17 15.89
CA THR A 824 24.03 -17.57 16.18
C THR A 824 23.55 -18.31 14.94
N TYR A 825 23.98 -19.55 14.77
CA TYR A 825 23.43 -20.44 13.75
C TYR A 825 22.09 -21.04 14.18
N SER A 826 21.22 -21.29 13.21
CA SER A 826 20.03 -22.12 13.35
C SER A 826 19.86 -23.02 12.13
N GLN A 827 19.27 -24.20 12.31
CA GLN A 827 19.05 -25.16 11.23
C GLN A 827 17.55 -25.37 11.03
N ILE A 828 17.11 -25.29 9.77
CA ILE A 828 15.71 -25.35 9.38
C ILE A 828 15.52 -26.55 8.47
N SER A 829 14.71 -27.51 8.91
CA SER A 829 14.33 -28.67 8.11
C SER A 829 13.55 -28.25 6.87
N LEU A 830 13.73 -29.01 5.80
CA LEU A 830 13.05 -28.84 4.52
C LEU A 830 11.86 -29.81 4.39
N PRO A 831 10.96 -29.59 3.41
CA PRO A 831 9.88 -30.53 3.10
C PRO A 831 10.41 -31.95 2.85
N SER A 832 9.63 -32.95 3.25
CA SER A 832 9.93 -34.35 2.98
C SER A 832 10.03 -34.61 1.48
N ARG A 833 11.10 -35.29 1.06
CA ARG A 833 11.32 -35.74 -0.32
C ARG A 833 10.84 -37.18 -0.49
N ASP A 834 10.30 -37.51 -1.66
CA ASP A 834 9.97 -38.89 -2.02
C ASP A 834 11.25 -39.77 -2.01
N SER A 835 11.14 -41.02 -1.56
CA SER A 835 12.25 -41.96 -1.44
C SER A 835 12.98 -42.26 -2.75
N ASP A 836 12.27 -42.15 -3.87
CA ASP A 836 12.72 -42.59 -5.20
C ASP A 836 13.47 -41.47 -5.96
N ASP A 837 13.56 -40.28 -5.37
CA ASP A 837 14.22 -39.13 -5.99
C ASP A 837 15.74 -39.34 -6.07
N ALA A 838 16.24 -39.51 -7.29
CA ALA A 838 17.65 -39.76 -7.56
C ALA A 838 18.57 -38.67 -6.96
N LEU A 839 19.50 -39.08 -6.09
CA LEU A 839 20.47 -38.24 -5.35
C LEU A 839 21.46 -37.43 -6.21
N ARG A 840 21.30 -37.40 -7.55
CA ARG A 840 22.23 -36.77 -8.49
C ARG A 840 21.91 -35.31 -8.83
N VAL A 841 20.68 -34.85 -8.60
CA VAL A 841 20.26 -33.45 -8.85
C VAL A 841 19.99 -32.77 -7.51
N PHE A 842 20.72 -31.68 -7.27
CA PHE A 842 20.68 -30.93 -6.03
C PHE A 842 19.58 -29.86 -6.05
N PRO A 843 18.84 -29.69 -4.95
CA PRO A 843 17.84 -28.62 -4.85
C PRO A 843 18.46 -27.22 -4.93
N HIS A 844 17.70 -26.26 -5.47
CA HIS A 844 18.11 -24.86 -5.56
C HIS A 844 17.39 -24.03 -4.49
N LEU A 845 18.12 -23.22 -3.73
CA LEU A 845 17.58 -22.28 -2.73
C LEU A 845 17.51 -20.87 -3.34
N SER A 846 16.40 -20.17 -3.12
CA SER A 846 16.07 -18.89 -3.76
C SER A 846 15.28 -17.98 -2.81
N ILE A 847 15.05 -16.72 -3.21
CA ILE A 847 14.19 -15.78 -2.48
C ILE A 847 13.10 -15.28 -3.43
N LEU A 848 11.85 -15.66 -3.18
CA LEU A 848 10.69 -15.31 -4.01
C LEU A 848 9.67 -14.56 -3.16
N ARG A 849 9.15 -13.42 -3.66
CA ARG A 849 8.23 -12.51 -2.94
C ARG A 849 8.72 -12.09 -1.53
N GLY A 850 10.05 -12.14 -1.29
CA GLY A 850 10.67 -11.87 0.01
C GLY A 850 10.76 -13.06 0.96
N CYS A 851 10.05 -14.15 0.67
CA CYS A 851 10.12 -15.42 1.39
C CYS A 851 11.28 -16.30 0.90
N LEU A 852 11.77 -17.18 1.77
CA LEU A 852 12.70 -18.24 1.37
C LEU A 852 11.94 -19.30 0.53
N ALA A 853 12.52 -19.70 -0.59
CA ALA A 853 11.91 -20.66 -1.52
C ALA A 853 12.92 -21.71 -1.98
N VAL A 854 12.47 -22.93 -2.23
CA VAL A 854 13.34 -24.07 -2.60
C VAL A 854 12.69 -24.90 -3.71
N CYS A 855 13.50 -25.33 -4.67
CA CYS A 855 13.05 -26.12 -5.82
C CYS A 855 13.75 -27.48 -5.84
N TYR A 856 12.97 -28.56 -5.96
CA TYR A 856 13.44 -29.94 -6.09
C TYR A 856 13.08 -30.49 -7.47
N GLU A 857 13.95 -31.28 -8.09
CA GLU A 857 13.52 -32.25 -9.11
C GLU A 857 12.89 -33.46 -8.42
N THR A 858 11.72 -33.89 -8.89
CA THR A 858 10.98 -35.05 -8.37
C THR A 858 10.78 -36.09 -9.48
N LYS A 859 11.29 -37.31 -9.24
CA LYS A 859 11.21 -38.50 -10.10
C LYS A 859 11.65 -38.28 -11.57
N LYS A 860 12.41 -37.21 -11.86
CA LYS A 860 12.72 -36.70 -13.21
C LYS A 860 11.49 -36.45 -14.10
N THR A 861 10.35 -36.09 -13.49
CA THR A 861 9.09 -35.83 -14.21
C THR A 861 8.64 -34.37 -14.07
N HIS A 862 8.99 -33.73 -12.95
CA HIS A 862 8.63 -32.35 -12.66
C HIS A 862 9.58 -31.77 -11.61
N TRP A 863 9.61 -30.44 -11.51
CA TRP A 863 10.15 -29.74 -10.37
C TRP A 863 9.04 -29.29 -9.43
N THR A 864 9.21 -29.52 -8.12
CA THR A 864 8.29 -28.99 -7.09
C THR A 864 8.91 -27.76 -6.45
N LEU A 865 8.22 -26.62 -6.54
CA LEU A 865 8.61 -25.35 -5.93
C LEU A 865 7.87 -25.16 -4.60
N TRP A 866 8.63 -24.95 -3.52
CA TRP A 866 8.11 -24.68 -2.17
C TRP A 866 8.49 -23.28 -1.69
N MET A 867 7.63 -22.69 -0.86
CA MET A 867 7.82 -21.37 -0.25
C MET A 867 7.50 -21.42 1.24
N MET A 868 8.42 -20.93 2.06
CA MET A 868 8.26 -20.79 3.51
C MET A 868 7.43 -19.54 3.82
N LYS A 869 6.23 -19.74 4.40
CA LYS A 869 5.32 -18.63 4.76
C LYS A 869 5.80 -17.89 6.01
N GLU A 870 6.33 -18.61 7.00
CA GLU A 870 6.83 -18.07 8.26
C GLU A 870 8.28 -18.47 8.47
N TYR A 871 9.18 -17.47 8.46
CA TYR A 871 10.61 -17.76 8.45
C TYR A 871 11.07 -18.50 9.71
N GLY A 872 11.79 -19.62 9.51
CA GLY A 872 12.29 -20.44 10.60
C GLY A 872 11.30 -21.49 11.13
N VAL A 873 10.05 -21.50 10.65
CA VAL A 873 9.03 -22.49 11.02
C VAL A 873 8.94 -23.57 9.93
N PRO A 874 9.46 -24.80 10.14
CA PRO A 874 9.48 -25.84 9.10
C PRO A 874 8.08 -26.25 8.61
N GLN A 875 7.08 -26.19 9.49
CA GLN A 875 5.68 -26.51 9.16
C GLN A 875 5.04 -25.48 8.21
N SER A 876 5.66 -24.30 8.01
CA SER A 876 5.14 -23.24 7.13
C SER A 876 5.61 -23.37 5.67
N TRP A 877 6.38 -24.41 5.33
CA TRP A 877 6.70 -24.72 3.93
C TRP A 877 5.43 -25.13 3.18
N THR A 878 5.02 -24.30 2.23
CA THR A 878 3.86 -24.55 1.36
C THR A 878 4.32 -24.88 -0.05
N LYS A 879 3.67 -25.86 -0.70
CA LYS A 879 3.89 -26.14 -2.13
C LYS A 879 3.28 -24.98 -2.92
N LEU A 880 4.11 -24.29 -3.70
CA LEU A 880 3.71 -23.14 -4.49
C LEU A 880 3.31 -23.53 -5.91
N ALA A 881 4.09 -24.42 -6.55
CA ALA A 881 3.82 -24.89 -7.90
C ALA A 881 4.48 -26.25 -8.19
N ILE A 882 3.98 -26.90 -9.24
CA ILE A 882 4.60 -28.05 -9.91
C ILE A 882 4.89 -27.62 -11.35
N ILE A 883 6.14 -27.76 -11.78
CA ILE A 883 6.62 -27.35 -13.10
C ILE A 883 7.00 -28.63 -13.86
N PRO A 884 6.26 -29.07 -14.89
CA PRO A 884 6.54 -30.33 -15.57
C PRO A 884 7.86 -30.28 -16.36
N HIS A 885 8.46 -31.45 -16.59
CA HIS A 885 9.61 -31.61 -17.49
C HIS A 885 9.20 -31.36 -18.95
N HIS A 886 9.27 -30.11 -19.38
CA HIS A 886 9.10 -29.74 -20.79
C HIS A 886 10.40 -29.96 -21.57
N PRO A 887 10.38 -30.47 -22.82
CA PRO A 887 11.60 -30.71 -23.61
C PRO A 887 12.53 -29.50 -23.71
N LEU A 888 11.96 -28.29 -23.85
CA LEU A 888 12.73 -27.05 -23.96
C LEU A 888 13.49 -26.65 -22.67
N LEU A 889 13.18 -27.29 -21.52
CA LEU A 889 13.85 -27.07 -20.23
C LEU A 889 14.96 -28.10 -19.96
N VAL A 890 14.73 -29.37 -20.32
CA VAL A 890 15.53 -30.54 -19.87
C VAL A 890 16.74 -30.85 -20.76
N ASP A 891 16.84 -30.23 -21.93
CA ASP A 891 17.77 -30.56 -23.03
C ASP A 891 19.28 -30.26 -22.73
N ALA A 892 19.86 -30.98 -21.76
CA ALA A 892 21.28 -30.89 -21.40
C ALA A 892 21.81 -32.16 -20.68
N PRO A 893 22.99 -32.70 -21.04
CA PRO A 893 23.57 -33.90 -20.42
C PRO A 893 24.33 -33.59 -19.10
N ARG A 894 23.81 -32.70 -18.24
CA ARG A 894 24.48 -32.28 -16.99
C ARG A 894 23.49 -32.08 -15.83
N ASN A 895 23.93 -32.39 -14.61
CA ASN A 895 23.15 -32.42 -13.36
C ASN A 895 22.74 -31.02 -12.81
N PHE A 896 22.39 -30.06 -13.66
CA PHE A 896 21.87 -28.77 -13.22
C PHE A 896 20.38 -28.88 -12.89
N SER A 897 19.95 -28.25 -11.80
CA SER A 897 18.54 -28.13 -11.44
C SER A 897 17.89 -26.90 -12.08
N LEU A 898 16.56 -26.81 -11.99
CA LEU A 898 15.82 -25.59 -12.30
C LEU A 898 16.11 -24.54 -11.20
N GLU A 899 16.52 -23.33 -11.60
CA GLU A 899 16.90 -22.26 -10.68
C GLU A 899 15.83 -21.14 -10.68
N PRO A 900 14.97 -21.02 -9.65
CA PRO A 900 14.03 -19.90 -9.55
C PRO A 900 14.75 -18.58 -9.26
N VAL A 901 14.66 -17.63 -10.18
CA VAL A 901 15.34 -16.34 -10.08
C VAL A 901 14.42 -15.28 -9.49
N TYR A 902 13.23 -15.06 -10.08
CA TYR A 902 12.29 -14.04 -9.63
C TYR A 902 10.84 -14.42 -9.97
N MET A 903 9.86 -13.92 -9.24
CA MET A 903 8.44 -14.16 -9.52
C MET A 903 7.63 -12.87 -9.46
N LEU A 904 6.87 -12.58 -10.52
CA LEU A 904 5.91 -11.47 -10.57
C LEU A 904 4.70 -11.70 -9.66
N LYS A 905 3.80 -10.72 -9.58
CA LYS A 905 2.51 -10.87 -8.91
C LYS A 905 1.51 -11.76 -9.66
N ASN A 906 1.55 -11.79 -10.99
CA ASN A 906 0.65 -12.59 -11.82
C ASN A 906 1.12 -14.06 -11.93
N ASP A 907 1.79 -14.56 -10.89
CA ASP A 907 2.43 -15.88 -10.78
C ASP A 907 3.29 -16.34 -11.98
N VAL A 908 3.80 -15.41 -12.79
CA VAL A 908 4.85 -15.68 -13.79
C VAL A 908 6.22 -15.73 -13.11
N LEU A 909 6.93 -16.83 -13.32
CA LEU A 909 8.22 -17.16 -12.71
C LEU A 909 9.35 -17.07 -13.75
N LEU A 910 10.33 -16.22 -13.50
CA LEU A 910 11.61 -16.23 -14.21
C LEU A 910 12.53 -17.27 -13.58
N VAL A 911 12.97 -18.23 -14.40
CA VAL A 911 13.91 -19.30 -14.01
C VAL A 911 15.14 -19.32 -14.91
N ILE A 912 16.21 -19.96 -14.45
CA ILE A 912 17.25 -20.49 -15.33
C ILE A 912 17.05 -22.01 -15.45
N SER A 913 17.01 -22.52 -16.68
CA SER A 913 16.84 -23.96 -16.97
C SER A 913 18.11 -24.76 -16.71
N PRO A 914 18.01 -26.11 -16.56
CA PRO A 914 19.16 -27.02 -16.63
C PRO A 914 20.04 -26.84 -17.89
N SER A 915 19.45 -26.45 -19.02
CA SER A 915 20.15 -26.06 -20.25
C SER A 915 20.79 -24.65 -20.21
N CYS A 916 20.82 -24.02 -19.03
CA CYS A 916 21.32 -22.68 -18.75
C CYS A 916 20.71 -21.58 -19.63
N LYS A 917 19.40 -21.64 -19.91
CA LYS A 917 18.65 -20.56 -20.59
C LYS A 917 17.80 -19.80 -19.57
N PHE A 918 17.59 -18.50 -19.75
CA PHE A 918 16.49 -17.81 -19.06
C PHE A 918 15.16 -18.24 -19.66
N VAL A 919 14.15 -18.46 -18.82
CA VAL A 919 12.81 -18.89 -19.23
C VAL A 919 11.76 -18.23 -18.33
N LEU A 920 10.62 -17.86 -18.91
CA LEU A 920 9.44 -17.40 -18.20
C LEU A 920 8.42 -18.55 -18.17
N CYS A 921 8.09 -19.04 -16.98
CA CYS A 921 7.04 -20.03 -16.80
C CYS A 921 5.82 -19.35 -16.17
N ASN A 922 4.68 -19.31 -16.85
CA ASN A 922 3.43 -18.88 -16.23
C ASN A 922 2.85 -20.05 -15.42
N LEU A 923 2.75 -19.90 -14.11
CA LEU A 923 2.32 -20.98 -13.21
C LEU A 923 0.79 -21.21 -13.22
N ASN A 924 0.02 -20.38 -13.93
CA ASN A 924 -1.45 -20.49 -14.01
C ASN A 924 -1.94 -21.36 -15.19
N ASP A 925 -1.31 -21.24 -16.36
CA ASP A 925 -1.67 -21.96 -17.59
C ASP A 925 -0.57 -22.93 -18.08
N GLY A 926 0.64 -22.85 -17.50
CA GLY A 926 1.78 -23.66 -17.87
C GLY A 926 2.57 -23.15 -19.08
N ASN A 927 2.30 -21.95 -19.61
CA ASN A 927 3.02 -21.42 -20.77
C ASN A 927 4.52 -21.17 -20.46
N ILE A 928 5.37 -21.33 -21.48
CA ILE A 928 6.83 -21.28 -21.37
C ILE A 928 7.42 -20.38 -22.47
N ASP A 929 7.76 -19.15 -22.12
CA ASP A 929 8.34 -18.15 -23.04
C ASP A 929 9.85 -17.98 -22.82
N PHE A 930 10.57 -17.62 -23.88
CA PHE A 930 12.03 -17.39 -23.85
C PHE A 930 12.36 -15.91 -24.03
N PRO A 931 12.75 -15.18 -22.97
CA PRO A 931 12.98 -13.75 -23.05
C PRO A 931 14.27 -13.42 -23.82
N ASN A 932 14.14 -12.50 -24.77
CA ASN A 932 15.26 -12.04 -25.59
C ASN A 932 16.12 -11.03 -24.81
N ILE A 933 17.35 -11.43 -24.43
CA ILE A 933 18.29 -10.58 -23.68
C ILE A 933 19.55 -10.37 -24.53
N ASP A 934 19.78 -9.12 -24.94
CA ASP A 934 20.96 -8.71 -25.70
C ASP A 934 22.11 -8.38 -24.75
N SER A 935 23.11 -9.25 -24.76
CA SER A 935 24.39 -9.08 -24.05
C SER A 935 25.58 -8.87 -25.00
N SER A 936 25.35 -8.52 -26.28
CA SER A 936 26.44 -8.34 -27.26
C SER A 936 27.48 -7.30 -26.81
N GLY A 937 27.03 -6.22 -26.16
CA GLY A 937 27.86 -5.19 -25.56
C GLY A 937 28.41 -5.48 -24.16
N ASP A 938 28.36 -6.72 -23.63
CA ASP A 938 28.83 -7.04 -22.27
C ASP A 938 30.37 -7.23 -22.13
N GLY A 939 31.06 -7.32 -23.27
CA GLY A 939 32.52 -7.54 -23.35
C GLY A 939 32.96 -8.98 -23.05
N MET A 940 32.05 -9.89 -22.69
CA MET A 940 32.34 -11.27 -22.29
C MET A 940 32.44 -12.22 -23.49
N THR A 941 33.28 -11.86 -24.47
CA THR A 941 33.40 -12.50 -25.80
C THR A 941 33.61 -14.02 -25.82
N GLN A 942 34.15 -14.62 -24.75
CA GLN A 942 34.35 -16.08 -24.62
C GLN A 942 33.10 -16.82 -24.15
N LEU A 943 32.04 -16.11 -23.75
CA LEU A 943 30.76 -16.67 -23.35
C LEU A 943 29.71 -16.53 -24.46
N ARG A 944 28.76 -17.47 -24.51
CA ARG A 944 27.57 -17.34 -25.37
C ARG A 944 26.77 -16.09 -24.97
N PRO A 945 26.11 -15.38 -25.91
CA PRO A 945 25.16 -14.31 -25.57
C PRO A 945 24.04 -14.83 -24.67
N LEU A 946 23.46 -13.99 -23.81
CA LEU A 946 22.41 -14.43 -22.86
C LEU A 946 21.20 -15.05 -23.56
N SER A 947 20.80 -14.54 -24.72
CA SER A 947 19.77 -15.12 -25.61
C SER A 947 20.08 -16.55 -26.13
N ARG A 948 21.34 -17.01 -26.03
CA ARG A 948 21.78 -18.38 -26.38
C ARG A 948 22.32 -19.18 -25.19
N GLY A 949 22.42 -18.58 -24.00
CA GLY A 949 22.85 -19.25 -22.78
C GLY A 949 23.41 -18.32 -21.70
N ALA A 950 22.82 -18.38 -20.51
CA ALA A 950 23.29 -17.79 -19.26
C ALA A 950 24.53 -18.50 -18.67
N GLY A 951 24.86 -19.69 -19.16
CA GLY A 951 25.92 -20.55 -18.62
C GLY A 951 27.28 -19.85 -18.43
N GLY A 952 27.94 -20.13 -17.30
CA GLY A 952 29.24 -19.58 -16.95
C GLY A 952 29.22 -18.17 -16.33
N ARG A 953 28.02 -17.65 -16.02
CA ARG A 953 27.78 -16.41 -15.29
C ARG A 953 27.08 -16.69 -13.96
N SER A 954 27.26 -15.81 -12.98
CA SER A 954 26.55 -15.83 -11.70
C SER A 954 25.68 -14.57 -11.59
N PHE A 955 24.43 -14.72 -11.19
CA PHE A 955 23.39 -13.69 -11.26
C PHE A 955 22.94 -13.27 -9.86
N HIS A 956 22.76 -11.97 -9.63
CA HIS A 956 22.27 -11.42 -8.36
C HIS A 956 21.21 -10.35 -8.64
N ILE A 957 20.05 -10.47 -7.99
CA ILE A 957 18.98 -9.47 -8.03
C ILE A 957 19.27 -8.38 -7.00
N TYR A 958 19.11 -7.12 -7.38
CA TYR A 958 19.11 -6.00 -6.43
C TYR A 958 17.99 -5.01 -6.75
N HIS A 959 17.47 -4.37 -5.71
CA HIS A 959 16.49 -3.27 -5.82
C HIS A 959 17.23 -1.93 -5.87
N GLU A 960 16.73 -0.98 -6.67
CA GLU A 960 17.38 0.33 -6.78
C GLU A 960 17.15 1.20 -5.55
N SER A 961 18.19 1.90 -5.11
CA SER A 961 18.25 2.56 -3.80
C SER A 961 19.19 3.76 -3.83
N LEU A 962 18.95 4.75 -2.96
CA LEU A 962 19.82 5.90 -2.75
C LEU A 962 20.96 5.63 -1.74
N VAL A 963 20.95 4.48 -1.07
CA VAL A 963 21.95 4.09 -0.06
C VAL A 963 23.36 4.13 -0.66
N SER A 964 24.21 4.98 -0.08
CA SER A 964 25.61 5.15 -0.46
C SER A 964 26.54 4.54 0.60
N PRO A 965 27.70 3.99 0.25
CA PRO A 965 28.71 3.59 1.24
C PRO A 965 29.10 4.74 2.19
N SER A 966 29.11 5.99 1.70
CA SER A 966 29.39 7.19 2.50
C SER A 966 28.37 7.45 3.61
N HIS A 967 27.13 6.94 3.50
CA HIS A 967 26.11 7.07 4.55
C HIS A 967 26.47 6.31 5.84
N PHE A 968 27.45 5.41 5.77
CA PHE A 968 27.99 4.62 6.88
C PHE A 968 29.43 5.03 7.22
N GLY A 969 29.87 6.21 6.75
CA GLY A 969 31.20 6.77 6.97
C GLY A 969 32.35 5.98 6.33
N LEU A 970 32.06 5.09 5.37
CA LEU A 970 33.09 4.51 4.52
C LEU A 970 33.63 5.59 3.56
N PRO A 971 34.96 5.73 3.40
CA PRO A 971 35.52 6.58 2.35
C PRO A 971 35.03 6.15 0.97
N THR A 972 34.27 7.03 0.31
CA THR A 972 33.82 6.82 -1.08
C THR A 972 34.82 7.37 -2.08
N CYS A 973 35.04 6.63 -3.16
CA CYS A 973 35.90 7.04 -4.27
C CYS A 973 35.06 7.10 -5.56
N SER A 974 35.35 8.06 -6.45
CA SER A 974 34.75 8.13 -7.77
C SER A 974 35.51 7.25 -8.78
N SER A 975 34.77 6.62 -9.71
CA SER A 975 35.32 5.94 -10.90
C SER A 975 36.11 4.63 -10.72
N GLN A 976 35.86 3.84 -9.65
CA GLN A 976 36.36 2.44 -9.60
C GLN A 976 35.56 1.48 -10.48
N MET A 977 34.25 1.73 -10.65
CA MET A 977 33.40 1.18 -11.70
C MET A 977 33.08 2.28 -12.72
N ARG A 978 33.09 1.96 -14.01
CA ARG A 978 32.80 2.88 -15.13
C ARG A 978 31.82 2.22 -16.11
N LEU A 979 31.07 2.99 -16.90
CA LEU A 979 30.29 2.41 -17.99
C LEU A 979 31.26 1.84 -19.04
N PHE A 980 31.09 0.56 -19.38
CA PHE A 980 31.86 -0.04 -20.46
C PHE A 980 31.41 0.57 -21.79
N LYS A 981 32.37 0.96 -22.62
CA LYS A 981 32.15 1.32 -24.01
C LYS A 981 32.91 0.28 -24.86
N PRO A 982 32.23 -0.49 -25.71
CA PRO A 982 32.92 -1.25 -26.75
C PRO A 982 33.81 -0.32 -27.57
N SER A 983 35.01 -0.76 -27.91
CA SER A 983 35.72 -0.23 -29.07
C SER A 983 34.90 -0.55 -30.32
N LEU A 984 34.66 0.47 -31.16
CA LEU A 984 34.16 0.29 -32.52
C LEU A 984 35.22 -0.39 -33.39
#